data_AF-A0A7V3VZA4-F1
#
_entry.id   AF-A0A7V3VZA4-F1
#
_cell.length_a   1.000
_cell.length_b   1.000
_cell.length_c   1.000
_cell.angle_alpha   90.00
_cell.angle_beta   90.00
_cell.angle_gamma   90.00
#
_symmetry.space_group_name_H-M   'P 1'
#
loop_
_entity.id
_entity.type
_entity.pdbx_description
1 polymer ?
#
loop_
_entity_poly.entity_id
_entity_poly.type
_entity_poly.pdbx_seq_one_letter_code
_entity_poly.pdbx_strand_id
1 'polypeptide(L)'
;MMTFAQYDVVIVGAGCAGLTAAIGLARAGFAVAVVETAKESGGAGMLGGVCFPDGLIQPDILGVDGGKSLAWERQLVERGSFATDGRRLVGCLYRDAEAFRSCYTVLCSRFTQSLVETARMHGSVVHTQTTVESLIRDGRRIIGVATTRGPLYGQLVFLAEGDAGLLVSRERLDRFSDPRDQPTFLYCLQQVFELPPGAIEQRFHVGPGQGVAYDFLLHNPATMPLNARGLLCTNHQGLTLSVILPMTNLHRWFRGKPRQLLDWFADMPVLRPWLCEARPGAWTVTLLRTGGLRDVPYLIEDGLAVGGAAAGLGMDFPLLNLTGPATRTGVLLSRAAIRIRAEGRSFDRDALERHYLGPLQQTRSWRDLEFAQRWPSYLERAHVLFGPGLALVLNSASIWTRARRWLPSKLLGWLRLLASLSWGQWDQLCNEALQLGRTLRLRDVAPRPALARLLLDGALNAFRDLARRPRPHLPPYGMLRLYYHTADEEAQADAVPWVLRRWFERFRPVSAAASRIFLANDDTPLSARWTRIFELLFRQINLFDFLAVIGLTFPITVASMVLAAWNFVFRRLRKRLQAGKRPPQPFSEKTVSDAFSPRPSPPPLIHIAWRSTQPEQQAAAVDDLPRICPTDVFELSGAPPETVQVTIHAERCICCQACWRTNVLVDWGRNGAASARVGPAGEADAGPHGELRSLLDELERKLGEFDAALIEGPALVDRPHNDYLEMLARYAQQLTNRIREVLNTLSELPEGPRRSALEWADALATRAEERTRHTWEGRFSWAAADGRSMRQHHLAGLRRLLALPTPAEAIIEHMSGLRIDWLPPVPPSHRADACMKHMLADLASHRYMLETLQSTKFAEGADQEELLAALTADLREDCAARMVELTCLMSGYQAPLNPKIGPPATEVYGRYGRYFLDDNERAHQLLDLPGNGARMAQLSVLRAEREELAESERRLCSLAASWREAPRQPADEEMSASFGWQAALLRAGKQLLLQTFTRLEKGNDAELAILLLRVWLDHAATLLDEQALLVRQHLSSIACRDERPLVEPDSGAPLRTQAEYLAAPAPYLCGDFLLAPLDLLQPRLVPEMIGENEVAVAGPPAAALLRLFEDIKDKYSRHKTSVDMLYVVEAMTVETIGRYAAD
;
A
#
# COMPACT_ATOMS: atom_id res chain seq x y z
N MET A 1 20.74 26.49 14.87
CA MET A 1 20.77 25.16 14.23
C MET A 1 20.35 24.15 15.29
N MET A 2 19.15 23.58 15.20
CA MET A 2 18.68 22.59 16.18
C MET A 2 18.94 21.17 15.68
N THR A 3 19.65 20.39 16.50
CA THR A 3 20.01 18.99 16.24
C THR A 3 18.85 18.07 16.63
N PHE A 4 17.91 17.82 15.72
CA PHE A 4 16.79 16.89 15.94
C PHE A 4 17.08 15.43 15.55
N ALA A 5 18.18 15.15 14.83
CA ALA A 5 18.54 13.80 14.42
C ALA A 5 19.08 12.98 15.61
N GLN A 6 18.33 11.97 16.05
CA GLN A 6 18.76 11.01 17.08
C GLN A 6 19.80 10.02 16.54
N TYR A 7 19.68 9.67 15.26
CA TYR A 7 20.57 8.75 14.55
C TYR A 7 21.09 9.40 13.28
N ASP A 8 22.19 8.87 12.75
CA ASP A 8 22.64 9.20 11.40
C ASP A 8 21.78 8.49 10.35
N VAL A 9 21.52 7.20 10.58
CA VAL A 9 20.76 6.34 9.67
C VAL A 9 19.72 5.53 10.44
N VAL A 10 18.48 5.54 9.95
CA VAL A 10 17.41 4.66 10.42
C VAL A 10 17.10 3.61 9.35
N ILE A 11 17.20 2.34 9.72
CA ILE A 11 17.05 1.19 8.82
C ILE A 11 15.76 0.46 9.17
N VAL A 12 14.88 0.30 8.17
CA VAL A 12 13.60 -0.42 8.31
C VAL A 12 13.79 -1.86 7.83
N GLY A 13 13.66 -2.82 8.74
CA GLY A 13 13.82 -4.26 8.50
C GLY A 13 15.19 -4.79 8.95
N ALA A 14 15.21 -5.72 9.90
CA ALA A 14 16.40 -6.45 10.34
C ALA A 14 16.65 -7.69 9.47
N GLY A 15 16.46 -7.57 8.15
CA GLY A 15 16.82 -8.59 7.17
C GLY A 15 18.30 -8.52 6.78
N CYS A 16 18.72 -9.42 5.87
CA CYS A 16 20.12 -9.50 5.41
C CYS A 16 20.67 -8.14 4.93
N ALA A 17 19.87 -7.37 4.19
CA ALA A 17 20.28 -6.06 3.66
C ALA A 17 20.45 -5.00 4.75
N GLY A 18 19.42 -4.85 5.62
CA GLY A 18 19.44 -3.88 6.70
C GLY A 18 20.57 -4.14 7.69
N LEU A 19 20.82 -5.41 8.05
CA LEU A 19 21.92 -5.77 8.94
C LEU A 19 23.30 -5.62 8.27
N THR A 20 23.43 -5.91 6.96
CA THR A 20 24.68 -5.63 6.22
C THR A 20 24.99 -4.13 6.22
N ALA A 21 23.99 -3.29 5.95
CA ALA A 21 24.13 -1.83 6.03
C ALA A 21 24.51 -1.37 7.44
N ALA A 22 23.78 -1.85 8.46
CA ALA A 22 24.02 -1.48 9.86
C ALA A 22 25.45 -1.79 10.31
N ILE A 23 25.96 -2.99 10.00
CA ILE A 23 27.33 -3.41 10.32
C ILE A 23 28.35 -2.48 9.64
N GLY A 24 28.22 -2.23 8.33
CA GLY A 24 29.16 -1.36 7.59
C GLY A 24 29.15 0.09 8.07
N LEU A 25 27.96 0.64 8.34
CA LEU A 25 27.76 2.01 8.83
C LEU A 25 28.32 2.18 10.25
N ALA A 26 27.97 1.30 11.17
CA ALA A 26 28.39 1.41 12.58
C ALA A 26 29.90 1.20 12.74
N ARG A 27 30.51 0.31 11.95
CA ARG A 27 31.99 0.18 11.85
C ARG A 27 32.67 1.45 11.35
N ALA A 28 31.98 2.28 10.56
CA ALA A 28 32.44 3.57 10.10
C ALA A 28 32.06 4.74 11.05
N GLY A 29 31.58 4.44 12.26
CA GLY A 29 31.26 5.45 13.29
C GLY A 29 29.92 6.16 13.11
N PHE A 30 28.98 5.60 12.35
CA PHE A 30 27.63 6.14 12.24
C PHE A 30 26.76 5.69 13.42
N ALA A 31 25.93 6.59 13.94
CA ALA A 31 24.84 6.23 14.85
C ALA A 31 23.69 5.58 14.05
N VAL A 32 23.45 4.28 14.24
CA VAL A 32 22.48 3.51 13.45
C VAL A 32 21.38 2.91 14.33
N ALA A 33 20.12 3.14 13.94
CA ALA A 33 18.96 2.40 14.44
C ALA A 33 18.47 1.41 13.37
N VAL A 34 18.17 0.18 13.76
CA VAL A 34 17.48 -0.83 12.95
C VAL A 34 16.13 -1.13 13.60
N VAL A 35 15.05 -1.10 12.82
CA VAL A 35 13.68 -1.26 13.29
C VAL A 35 13.08 -2.52 12.68
N GLU A 36 12.57 -3.43 13.51
CA GLU A 36 12.04 -4.74 13.10
C GLU A 36 10.68 -5.01 13.76
N THR A 37 9.70 -5.39 12.94
CA THR A 37 8.35 -5.77 13.39
C THR A 37 8.38 -7.05 14.21
N ALA A 38 9.12 -8.05 13.76
CA ALA A 38 9.13 -9.36 14.39
C ALA A 38 9.74 -9.31 15.80
N LYS A 39 9.34 -10.27 16.65
CA LYS A 39 9.94 -10.45 17.98
C LYS A 39 11.42 -10.82 17.90
N GLU A 40 11.76 -11.63 16.91
CA GLU A 40 13.11 -12.08 16.60
C GLU A 40 13.40 -11.78 15.12
N SER A 41 14.60 -11.31 14.81
CA SER A 41 14.99 -11.04 13.42
C SER A 41 14.89 -12.30 12.57
N GLY A 42 14.37 -12.17 11.34
CA GLY A 42 14.10 -13.29 10.44
C GLY A 42 12.84 -14.10 10.79
N GLY A 43 12.15 -13.80 11.89
CA GLY A 43 10.97 -14.55 12.36
C GLY A 43 9.72 -14.46 11.48
N ALA A 44 9.69 -13.57 10.48
CA ALA A 44 8.55 -13.36 9.58
C ALA A 44 8.90 -13.61 8.08
N GLY A 45 10.02 -14.27 7.79
CA GLY A 45 10.51 -14.51 6.42
C GLY A 45 10.69 -15.99 6.07
N MET A 46 11.45 -16.24 5.00
CA MET A 46 11.86 -17.59 4.59
C MET A 46 12.48 -18.37 5.77
N LEU A 47 12.16 -19.65 5.91
CA LEU A 47 12.77 -20.53 6.91
C LEU A 47 14.24 -20.84 6.61
N GLY A 48 14.59 -21.01 5.34
CA GLY A 48 15.95 -21.32 4.94
C GLY A 48 16.14 -21.43 3.43
N GLY A 49 17.38 -21.57 3.00
CA GLY A 49 17.76 -21.63 1.59
C GLY A 49 19.26 -21.55 1.39
N VAL A 50 19.70 -21.22 0.16
CA VAL A 50 21.11 -20.96 -0.13
C VAL A 50 21.42 -19.46 0.03
N CYS A 51 22.40 -19.16 0.86
CA CYS A 51 23.00 -17.85 1.03
C CYS A 51 24.28 -17.72 0.19
N PHE A 52 24.43 -16.54 -0.43
CA PHE A 52 25.62 -16.12 -1.16
C PHE A 52 26.28 -14.98 -0.37
N PRO A 53 27.42 -15.22 0.29
CA PRO A 53 27.93 -14.36 1.35
C PRO A 53 28.81 -13.21 0.85
N ASP A 54 28.97 -13.02 -0.47
CA ASP A 54 30.00 -12.14 -1.05
C ASP A 54 29.85 -10.67 -0.65
N GLY A 55 28.62 -10.23 -0.31
CA GLY A 55 28.37 -8.92 0.28
C GLY A 55 28.77 -8.82 1.76
N LEU A 56 28.58 -9.90 2.53
CA LEU A 56 28.89 -9.94 3.97
C LEU A 56 30.39 -10.06 4.23
N ILE A 57 31.11 -10.86 3.45
CA ILE A 57 32.55 -11.09 3.60
C ILE A 57 33.44 -9.96 3.04
N GLN A 58 32.84 -8.86 2.57
CA GLN A 58 33.58 -7.66 2.17
C GLN A 58 34.41 -7.14 3.37
N PRO A 59 35.67 -6.69 3.18
CA PRO A 59 36.55 -6.28 4.29
C PRO A 59 35.99 -5.15 5.17
N ASP A 60 35.20 -4.26 4.58
CA ASP A 60 34.52 -3.15 5.23
C ASP A 60 33.25 -3.57 6.02
N ILE A 61 32.74 -4.78 5.81
CA ILE A 61 31.59 -5.34 6.55
C ILE A 61 32.07 -6.35 7.61
N LEU A 62 32.30 -7.62 7.28
CA LEU A 62 32.81 -8.63 8.21
C LEU A 62 34.23 -9.12 7.90
N GLY A 63 34.68 -8.95 6.65
CA GLY A 63 35.82 -9.67 6.11
C GLY A 63 35.60 -11.19 6.07
N VAL A 64 36.62 -11.91 5.61
CA VAL A 64 36.57 -13.38 5.47
C VAL A 64 36.47 -14.08 6.83
N ASP A 65 37.15 -13.58 7.86
CA ASP A 65 37.17 -14.23 9.17
C ASP A 65 35.91 -13.97 10.00
N GLY A 66 35.37 -12.75 10.01
CA GLY A 66 34.06 -12.47 10.60
C GLY A 66 32.92 -13.19 9.86
N GLY A 67 33.10 -13.45 8.56
CA GLY A 67 32.21 -14.31 7.78
C GLY A 67 32.17 -15.77 8.27
N LYS A 68 33.25 -16.31 8.85
CA LYS A 68 33.31 -17.70 9.35
C LYS A 68 32.51 -17.90 10.65
N SER A 69 32.35 -16.85 11.46
CA SER A 69 31.63 -16.92 12.73
C SER A 69 30.10 -16.80 12.61
N LEU A 70 29.56 -16.55 11.41
CA LEU A 70 28.12 -16.54 11.18
C LEU A 70 27.51 -17.94 11.32
N ALA A 71 26.25 -18.00 11.73
CA ALA A 71 25.49 -19.24 11.91
C ALA A 71 25.08 -19.90 10.56
N TRP A 72 26.08 -20.41 9.84
CA TRP A 72 25.90 -21.23 8.64
C TRP A 72 25.37 -22.63 8.99
N GLU A 73 24.53 -23.19 8.11
CA GLU A 73 24.15 -24.59 8.20
C GLU A 73 25.21 -25.48 7.52
N ARG A 74 25.27 -25.54 6.18
CA ARG A 74 26.26 -26.38 5.47
C ARG A 74 26.90 -25.65 4.30
N GLN A 75 28.20 -25.85 4.09
CA GLN A 75 28.88 -25.36 2.87
C GLN A 75 28.41 -26.18 1.67
N LEU A 76 27.92 -25.52 0.64
CA LEU A 76 27.40 -26.17 -0.55
C LEU A 76 28.54 -26.79 -1.36
N VAL A 77 28.40 -28.05 -1.78
CA VAL A 77 29.38 -28.73 -2.66
C VAL A 77 28.77 -29.34 -3.91
N GLU A 78 27.45 -29.51 -3.94
CA GLU A 78 26.71 -30.07 -5.07
C GLU A 78 25.37 -29.36 -5.27
N ARG A 79 25.01 -29.15 -6.55
CA ARG A 79 23.66 -28.76 -6.95
C ARG A 79 23.03 -29.80 -7.86
N GLY A 80 21.71 -29.92 -7.77
CA GLY A 80 20.89 -30.79 -8.61
C GLY A 80 19.88 -29.96 -9.39
N SER A 81 19.61 -30.37 -10.62
CA SER A 81 18.56 -29.77 -11.46
C SER A 81 17.77 -30.90 -12.11
N PHE A 82 16.52 -31.03 -11.73
CA PHE A 82 15.66 -32.16 -12.06
C PHE A 82 14.31 -31.74 -12.64
N ALA A 83 13.65 -32.70 -13.27
CA ALA A 83 12.25 -32.67 -13.65
C ALA A 83 11.56 -33.95 -13.15
N THR A 84 10.33 -33.84 -12.64
CA THR A 84 9.62 -34.95 -12.00
C THR A 84 8.11 -34.94 -12.25
N ASP A 85 7.52 -36.13 -12.34
CA ASP A 85 6.06 -36.37 -12.25
C ASP A 85 5.64 -37.01 -10.92
N GLY A 86 6.53 -36.97 -9.92
CA GLY A 86 6.36 -37.59 -8.60
C GLY A 86 6.78 -39.06 -8.54
N ARG A 87 6.73 -39.80 -9.66
CA ARG A 87 7.14 -41.23 -9.72
C ARG A 87 8.43 -41.45 -10.50
N ARG A 88 8.78 -40.53 -11.41
CA ARG A 88 9.96 -40.57 -12.26
C ARG A 88 10.70 -39.24 -12.13
N LEU A 89 12.00 -39.32 -11.87
CA LEU A 89 12.89 -38.18 -11.73
C LEU A 89 13.97 -38.26 -12.82
N VAL A 90 14.22 -37.16 -13.53
CA VAL A 90 15.28 -37.06 -14.54
C VAL A 90 16.01 -35.73 -14.38
N GLY A 91 17.32 -35.70 -14.54
CA GLY A 91 18.07 -34.45 -14.46
C GLY A 91 19.58 -34.66 -14.42
N CYS A 92 20.26 -33.74 -13.74
CA CYS A 92 21.70 -33.83 -13.50
C CYS A 92 22.08 -33.36 -12.09
N LEU A 93 23.20 -33.90 -11.62
CA LEU A 93 23.93 -33.49 -10.42
C LEU A 93 25.27 -32.90 -10.84
N TYR A 94 25.60 -31.73 -10.30
CA TYR A 94 26.86 -31.04 -10.53
C TYR A 94 27.57 -30.77 -9.21
N ARG A 95 28.72 -31.42 -9.00
CA ARG A 95 29.53 -31.35 -7.77
C ARG A 95 30.85 -30.63 -8.02
N ASP A 96 31.06 -29.51 -7.37
CA ASP A 96 32.24 -28.65 -7.53
C ASP A 96 32.42 -27.77 -6.28
N ALA A 97 33.17 -28.27 -5.30
CA ALA A 97 33.42 -27.55 -4.06
C ALA A 97 34.12 -26.20 -4.26
N GLU A 98 34.81 -26.00 -5.39
CA GLU A 98 35.46 -24.73 -5.70
C GLU A 98 34.47 -23.72 -6.28
N ALA A 99 33.58 -24.15 -7.19
CA ALA A 99 32.54 -23.27 -7.74
C ALA A 99 31.50 -22.84 -6.69
N PHE A 100 31.35 -23.62 -5.61
CA PHE A 100 30.44 -23.38 -4.50
C PHE A 100 31.14 -22.98 -3.19
N ARG A 101 32.44 -22.65 -3.22
CA ARG A 101 33.24 -22.29 -2.03
C ARG A 101 32.57 -21.17 -1.20
N SER A 102 31.99 -20.17 -1.88
CA SER A 102 31.21 -19.07 -1.30
C SER A 102 29.69 -19.33 -1.47
N CYS A 103 29.20 -20.49 -1.08
CA CYS A 103 27.77 -20.82 -1.04
C CYS A 103 27.48 -21.65 0.22
N TYR A 104 26.50 -21.23 1.02
CA TYR A 104 26.14 -21.90 2.26
C TYR A 104 24.63 -22.09 2.33
N THR A 105 24.15 -23.18 2.91
CA THR A 105 22.76 -23.24 3.36
C THR A 105 22.61 -22.50 4.69
N VAL A 106 21.42 -21.94 4.94
CA VAL A 106 21.08 -21.21 6.16
C VAL A 106 19.69 -21.58 6.65
N LEU A 107 19.50 -21.59 7.97
CA LEU A 107 18.22 -21.38 8.61
C LEU A 107 18.15 -19.91 9.03
N CYS A 108 17.18 -19.18 8.47
CA CYS A 108 17.19 -17.71 8.55
C CYS A 108 17.13 -17.20 9.98
N SER A 109 16.31 -17.80 10.85
CA SER A 109 16.20 -17.40 12.27
C SER A 109 17.54 -17.41 13.01
N ARG A 110 18.37 -18.43 12.81
CA ARG A 110 19.71 -18.52 13.41
C ARG A 110 20.69 -17.56 12.74
N PHE A 111 20.64 -17.50 11.42
CA PHE A 111 21.55 -16.71 10.59
C PHE A 111 21.38 -15.20 10.78
N THR A 112 20.15 -14.69 10.75
CA THR A 112 19.89 -13.25 10.93
C THR A 112 20.06 -12.82 12.39
N GLN A 113 19.76 -13.68 13.35
CA GLN A 113 20.08 -13.42 14.76
C GLN A 113 21.59 -13.23 15.00
N SER A 114 22.44 -14.06 14.39
CA SER A 114 23.91 -13.88 14.42
C SER A 114 24.35 -12.55 13.78
N LEU A 115 23.67 -12.08 12.74
CA LEU A 115 23.89 -10.75 12.16
C LEU A 115 23.39 -9.60 13.06
N VAL A 116 22.28 -9.76 13.78
CA VAL A 116 21.80 -8.79 14.79
C VAL A 116 22.81 -8.63 15.92
N GLU A 117 23.31 -9.74 16.45
CA GLU A 117 24.36 -9.74 17.48
C GLU A 117 25.62 -9.04 16.98
N THR A 118 26.02 -9.29 15.73
CA THR A 118 27.17 -8.62 15.11
C THR A 118 26.95 -7.12 14.89
N ALA A 119 25.75 -6.70 14.47
CA ALA A 119 25.40 -5.28 14.35
C ALA A 119 25.42 -4.56 15.71
N ARG A 120 24.89 -5.20 16.76
CA ARG A 120 24.94 -4.69 18.15
C ARG A 120 26.36 -4.60 18.70
N MET A 121 27.22 -5.60 18.45
CA MET A 121 28.64 -5.53 18.81
C MET A 121 29.39 -4.37 18.16
N HIS A 122 28.95 -3.93 16.98
CA HIS A 122 29.48 -2.74 16.30
C HIS A 122 28.78 -1.43 16.67
N GLY A 123 27.84 -1.43 17.61
CA GLY A 123 27.18 -0.22 18.13
C GLY A 123 25.83 0.14 17.48
N SER A 124 25.28 -0.70 16.61
CA SER A 124 23.92 -0.49 16.09
C SER A 124 22.85 -0.79 17.15
N VAL A 125 21.88 0.12 17.31
CA VAL A 125 20.69 -0.13 18.11
C VAL A 125 19.69 -0.92 17.28
N VAL A 126 19.12 -2.01 17.80
CA VAL A 126 18.16 -2.85 17.08
C VAL A 126 16.88 -3.00 17.89
N HIS A 127 15.82 -2.34 17.43
CA HIS A 127 14.48 -2.31 18.01
C HIS A 127 13.58 -3.38 17.37
N THR A 128 13.42 -4.52 18.05
CA THR A 128 12.44 -5.57 17.71
C THR A 128 11.06 -5.26 18.30
N GLN A 129 10.01 -5.88 17.76
CA GLN A 129 8.61 -5.59 18.10
C GLN A 129 8.24 -4.11 17.88
N THR A 130 8.93 -3.45 16.96
CA THR A 130 8.71 -2.06 16.59
C THR A 130 8.33 -2.01 15.11
N THR A 131 7.10 -1.58 14.85
CA THR A 131 6.55 -1.45 13.51
C THR A 131 6.89 -0.07 12.99
N VAL A 132 7.36 0.07 11.75
CA VAL A 132 7.30 1.35 11.03
C VAL A 132 5.95 1.45 10.31
N GLU A 133 5.34 2.63 10.36
CA GLU A 133 4.00 2.91 9.87
C GLU A 133 4.01 3.88 8.67
N SER A 134 4.85 4.92 8.74
CA SER A 134 5.06 5.92 7.69
C SER A 134 6.44 6.58 7.79
N LEU A 135 6.82 7.32 6.74
CA LEU A 135 7.99 8.18 6.68
C LEU A 135 7.69 9.59 7.22
N ILE A 136 8.58 10.13 8.05
CA ILE A 136 8.50 11.50 8.56
C ILE A 136 9.23 12.43 7.59
N ARG A 137 8.59 13.57 7.26
CA ARG A 137 9.04 14.50 6.21
C ARG A 137 9.27 15.92 6.75
N ASP A 138 10.21 16.61 6.13
CA ASP A 138 10.42 18.06 6.20
C ASP A 138 10.42 18.58 4.75
N GLY A 139 9.29 19.14 4.32
CA GLY A 139 8.99 19.36 2.90
C GLY A 139 9.13 18.06 2.09
N ARG A 140 10.01 18.08 1.08
CA ARG A 140 10.29 16.90 0.23
C ARG A 140 11.32 15.92 0.82
N ARG A 141 12.02 16.28 1.90
CA ARG A 141 13.09 15.46 2.49
C ARG A 141 12.51 14.51 3.55
N ILE A 142 12.92 13.25 3.51
CA ILE A 142 12.68 12.29 4.60
C ILE A 142 13.67 12.57 5.73
N ILE A 143 13.16 12.69 6.96
CA ILE A 143 13.95 13.00 8.18
C ILE A 143 13.80 11.94 9.29
N GLY A 144 13.06 10.86 9.02
CA GLY A 144 12.81 9.82 10.02
C GLY A 144 11.66 8.89 9.65
N VAL A 145 11.22 8.11 10.62
CA VAL A 145 10.13 7.13 10.51
C VAL A 145 9.21 7.20 11.72
N ALA A 146 7.90 7.11 11.49
CA ALA A 146 6.91 6.95 12.54
C ALA A 146 6.78 5.47 12.91
N THR A 147 6.71 5.16 14.20
CA THR A 147 6.64 3.77 14.69
C THR A 147 5.59 3.58 15.78
N THR A 148 5.13 2.34 15.97
CA THR A 148 4.24 1.94 17.10
C THR A 148 4.79 2.25 18.49
N ARG A 149 6.03 2.72 18.61
CA ARG A 149 6.70 3.06 19.88
C ARG A 149 7.26 4.49 19.89
N GLY A 150 6.76 5.36 19.00
CA GLY A 150 7.19 6.75 18.85
C GLY A 150 8.06 7.00 17.61
N PRO A 151 8.31 8.26 17.24
CA PRO A 151 9.10 8.62 16.07
C PRO A 151 10.61 8.36 16.27
N LEU A 152 11.30 7.96 15.21
CA LEU A 152 12.76 7.86 15.17
C LEU A 152 13.30 8.74 14.04
N TYR A 153 14.16 9.71 14.40
CA TYR A 153 14.71 10.70 13.46
C TYR A 153 16.11 10.32 12.98
N GLY A 154 16.35 10.47 11.69
CA GLY A 154 17.63 10.16 11.04
C GLY A 154 17.87 11.00 9.79
N GLN A 155 19.13 11.28 9.48
CA GLN A 155 19.52 12.05 8.29
C GLN A 155 19.34 11.25 6.99
N LEU A 156 19.30 9.92 7.10
CA LEU A 156 19.03 8.97 6.02
C LEU A 156 18.14 7.84 6.53
N VAL A 157 17.08 7.52 5.80
CA VAL A 157 16.24 6.34 6.02
C VAL A 157 16.56 5.28 4.96
N PHE A 158 16.70 4.02 5.37
CA PHE A 158 16.90 2.89 4.47
C PHE A 158 15.78 1.86 4.58
N LEU A 159 15.00 1.70 3.51
CA LEU A 159 13.92 0.73 3.43
C LEU A 159 14.46 -0.62 2.98
N ALA A 160 14.64 -1.54 3.93
CA ALA A 160 15.14 -2.90 3.74
C ALA A 160 14.12 -3.97 4.20
N GLU A 161 12.84 -3.62 4.18
CA GLU A 161 11.69 -4.35 4.76
C GLU A 161 11.33 -5.68 4.08
N GLY A 162 11.94 -6.01 2.93
CA GLY A 162 11.81 -7.30 2.24
C GLY A 162 10.81 -7.31 1.08
N ASP A 163 10.68 -8.46 0.42
CA ASP A 163 9.91 -8.65 -0.83
C ASP A 163 8.48 -8.10 -0.76
N ALA A 164 7.81 -8.33 0.37
CA ALA A 164 6.44 -7.93 0.64
C ALA A 164 6.33 -6.75 1.61
N GLY A 165 7.39 -5.99 1.88
CA GLY A 165 7.37 -4.85 2.81
C GLY A 165 6.42 -3.71 2.39
N LEU A 166 5.43 -3.40 3.23
CA LEU A 166 4.26 -2.54 2.94
C LEU A 166 4.61 -1.06 2.73
N LEU A 167 5.72 -0.58 3.32
CA LEU A 167 6.01 0.84 3.42
C LEU A 167 6.34 1.44 2.03
N VAL A 168 7.16 0.75 1.21
CA VAL A 168 7.42 1.12 -0.19
C VAL A 168 6.13 1.30 -1.01
N SER A 169 5.12 0.48 -0.76
CA SER A 169 3.84 0.57 -1.46
C SER A 169 2.94 1.68 -0.90
N ARG A 170 2.86 1.86 0.42
CA ARG A 170 2.09 2.96 1.07
C ARG A 170 2.66 4.33 0.72
N GLU A 171 3.98 4.46 0.75
CA GLU A 171 4.73 5.68 0.39
C GLU A 171 4.80 5.92 -1.13
N ARG A 172 4.06 5.13 -1.93
CA ARG A 172 3.94 5.22 -3.40
C ARG A 172 5.26 5.21 -4.17
N LEU A 173 6.26 4.48 -3.65
CA LEU A 173 7.54 4.30 -4.31
C LEU A 173 7.49 3.23 -5.42
N ASP A 174 6.50 2.33 -5.41
CA ASP A 174 6.30 1.36 -6.50
C ASP A 174 5.97 2.04 -7.85
N ARG A 175 6.63 1.62 -8.93
CA ARG A 175 6.53 2.24 -10.27
C ARG A 175 5.43 1.63 -11.14
N PHE A 176 4.19 1.99 -10.87
CA PHE A 176 3.05 1.50 -11.64
C PHE A 176 2.80 2.30 -12.93
N SER A 177 2.34 1.62 -13.99
CA SER A 177 1.89 2.26 -15.24
C SER A 177 0.39 2.54 -15.21
N ASP A 178 -0.37 1.66 -14.54
CA ASP A 178 -1.78 1.81 -14.19
C ASP A 178 -1.92 1.73 -12.65
N PRO A 179 -2.71 2.57 -11.97
CA PRO A 179 -2.94 2.47 -10.52
C PRO A 179 -3.50 1.13 -10.02
N ARG A 180 -3.92 0.23 -10.92
CA ARG A 180 -4.38 -1.13 -10.64
C ARG A 180 -3.28 -2.19 -10.77
N ASP A 181 -2.12 -1.85 -11.33
CA ASP A 181 -0.97 -2.74 -11.38
C ASP A 181 -0.50 -3.06 -9.94
N GLN A 182 -0.04 -4.30 -9.72
CA GLN A 182 0.60 -4.72 -8.48
C GLN A 182 1.93 -5.41 -8.80
N PRO A 183 2.89 -5.44 -7.85
CA PRO A 183 4.11 -6.22 -8.03
C PRO A 183 3.78 -7.70 -8.24
N THR A 184 4.52 -8.37 -9.12
CA THR A 184 4.31 -9.78 -9.46
C THR A 184 5.04 -10.68 -8.46
N PHE A 185 4.29 -11.48 -7.71
CA PHE A 185 4.84 -12.35 -6.67
C PHE A 185 4.90 -13.84 -7.07
N LEU A 186 5.96 -14.53 -6.61
CA LEU A 186 5.91 -15.98 -6.41
C LEU A 186 5.47 -16.30 -4.98
N TYR A 187 4.61 -17.30 -4.84
CA TYR A 187 4.24 -17.90 -3.55
C TYR A 187 5.28 -18.98 -3.21
N CYS A 188 6.03 -18.80 -2.11
CA CYS A 188 7.01 -19.77 -1.63
C CYS A 188 6.50 -20.40 -0.33
N LEU A 189 6.09 -21.67 -0.40
CA LEU A 189 5.88 -22.49 0.79
C LEU A 189 7.19 -23.16 1.18
N GLN A 190 7.52 -23.21 2.46
CA GLN A 190 8.70 -23.91 2.96
C GLN A 190 8.38 -24.75 4.20
N GLN A 191 9.04 -25.89 4.35
CA GLN A 191 8.97 -26.71 5.56
C GLN A 191 10.34 -27.32 5.88
N VAL A 192 10.73 -27.26 7.15
CA VAL A 192 11.89 -27.97 7.70
C VAL A 192 11.50 -29.41 8.01
N PHE A 193 12.39 -30.34 7.68
CA PHE A 193 12.28 -31.76 7.97
C PHE A 193 13.52 -32.18 8.76
N GLU A 194 13.32 -32.64 10.00
CA GLU A 194 14.38 -33.17 10.85
C GLU A 194 14.76 -34.59 10.42
N LEU A 195 16.05 -34.92 10.51
CA LEU A 195 16.58 -36.23 10.13
C LEU A 195 17.51 -36.80 11.21
N PRO A 196 17.67 -38.14 11.28
CA PRO A 196 18.64 -38.76 12.16
C PRO A 196 20.08 -38.23 11.95
N PRO A 197 20.91 -38.12 13.01
CA PRO A 197 22.31 -37.73 12.88
C PRO A 197 23.07 -38.59 11.86
N GLY A 198 23.87 -37.96 11.00
CA GLY A 198 24.64 -38.62 9.93
C GLY A 198 23.83 -38.98 8.67
N ALA A 199 22.50 -38.84 8.69
CA ALA A 199 21.66 -39.19 7.54
C ALA A 199 21.94 -38.34 6.29
N ILE A 200 22.35 -37.08 6.43
CA ILE A 200 22.68 -36.21 5.29
C ILE A 200 23.95 -36.70 4.59
N GLU A 201 25.01 -36.94 5.37
CA GLU A 201 26.30 -37.45 4.89
C GLU A 201 26.11 -38.77 4.12
N GLN A 202 25.29 -39.68 4.68
CA GLN A 202 24.96 -40.96 4.07
C GLN A 202 24.14 -40.82 2.77
N ARG A 203 23.05 -40.05 2.78
CA ARG A 203 22.06 -39.98 1.67
C ARG A 203 22.52 -39.13 0.49
N PHE A 204 23.32 -38.10 0.73
CA PHE A 204 23.82 -37.20 -0.30
C PHE A 204 25.31 -37.45 -0.62
N HIS A 205 25.94 -38.40 0.08
CA HIS A 205 27.35 -38.78 -0.06
C HIS A 205 28.29 -37.57 0.08
N VAL A 206 28.08 -36.75 1.11
CA VAL A 206 28.85 -35.53 1.40
C VAL A 206 29.61 -35.66 2.71
N GLY A 207 30.68 -34.87 2.89
CA GLY A 207 31.43 -34.84 4.15
C GLY A 207 30.71 -34.07 5.26
N PRO A 208 31.16 -34.18 6.52
CA PRO A 208 30.63 -33.38 7.62
C PRO A 208 30.66 -31.87 7.31
N GLY A 209 29.56 -31.17 7.61
CA GLY A 209 29.41 -29.74 7.33
C GLY A 209 29.24 -29.38 5.84
N GLN A 210 29.34 -30.33 4.92
CA GLN A 210 29.04 -30.12 3.50
C GLN A 210 27.56 -30.39 3.21
N GLY A 211 27.01 -29.70 2.22
CA GLY A 211 25.58 -29.73 1.89
C GLY A 211 25.29 -29.67 0.40
N VAL A 212 24.01 -29.88 0.06
CA VAL A 212 23.52 -29.87 -1.31
C VAL A 212 22.24 -29.03 -1.45
N ALA A 213 21.96 -28.58 -2.67
CA ALA A 213 20.74 -27.87 -3.02
C ALA A 213 20.17 -28.35 -4.37
N TYR A 214 18.97 -28.90 -4.37
CA TYR A 214 18.35 -29.56 -5.53
C TYR A 214 17.09 -28.82 -5.97
N ASP A 215 17.08 -28.32 -7.21
CA ASP A 215 15.95 -27.69 -7.89
C ASP A 215 15.16 -28.73 -8.70
N PHE A 216 13.82 -28.66 -8.66
CA PHE A 216 12.90 -29.57 -9.33
C PHE A 216 11.86 -28.79 -10.15
N LEU A 217 11.73 -29.08 -11.44
CA LEU A 217 10.54 -28.75 -12.23
C LEU A 217 9.46 -29.80 -11.97
N LEU A 218 8.30 -29.38 -11.47
CA LEU A 218 7.20 -30.29 -11.11
C LEU A 218 6.20 -30.38 -12.27
N HIS A 219 5.86 -31.59 -12.69
CA HIS A 219 4.87 -31.79 -13.75
C HIS A 219 3.50 -31.26 -13.32
N ASN A 220 2.90 -30.40 -14.14
CA ASN A 220 1.55 -29.89 -13.91
C ASN A 220 0.52 -31.03 -13.84
N PRO A 221 -0.31 -31.11 -12.79
CA PRO A 221 -1.54 -31.89 -12.86
C PRO A 221 -2.38 -31.45 -14.06
N ALA A 222 -3.02 -32.40 -14.77
CA ALA A 222 -3.67 -32.13 -16.06
C ALA A 222 -4.79 -31.07 -16.01
N THR A 223 -5.33 -30.78 -14.83
CA THR A 223 -6.37 -29.79 -14.56
C THR A 223 -5.87 -28.52 -13.87
N MET A 224 -4.61 -28.47 -13.43
CA MET A 224 -4.07 -27.39 -12.58
C MET A 224 -2.67 -26.99 -13.08
N PRO A 225 -2.55 -26.06 -14.03
CA PRO A 225 -1.27 -25.59 -14.53
C PRO A 225 -0.60 -24.60 -13.55
N LEU A 226 -0.15 -25.12 -12.42
CA LEU A 226 0.49 -24.34 -11.34
C LEU A 226 1.86 -23.78 -11.76
N ASN A 227 2.56 -24.47 -12.68
CA ASN A 227 3.96 -24.21 -13.06
C ASN A 227 4.90 -24.16 -11.85
N ALA A 228 4.71 -25.11 -10.92
CA ALA A 228 5.40 -25.16 -9.64
C ALA A 228 6.83 -25.72 -9.75
N ARG A 229 7.72 -25.17 -8.94
CA ARG A 229 9.09 -25.63 -8.71
C ARG A 229 9.22 -26.18 -7.30
N GLY A 230 9.92 -27.30 -7.16
CA GLY A 230 10.39 -27.80 -5.87
C GLY A 230 11.83 -27.36 -5.59
N LEU A 231 12.17 -27.16 -4.33
CA LEU A 231 13.55 -26.95 -3.86
C LEU A 231 13.79 -27.82 -2.63
N LEU A 232 14.99 -28.42 -2.54
CA LEU A 232 15.49 -29.13 -1.36
C LEU A 232 16.86 -28.56 -0.99
N CYS A 233 17.06 -28.11 0.24
CA CYS A 233 18.33 -27.63 0.78
C CYS A 233 18.68 -28.37 2.07
N THR A 234 19.93 -28.84 2.25
CA THR A 234 20.34 -29.55 3.47
C THR A 234 20.74 -28.61 4.61
N ASN A 235 20.31 -28.90 5.83
CA ASN A 235 20.62 -28.18 7.07
C ASN A 235 21.46 -29.08 8.01
N HIS A 236 21.97 -28.59 9.15
CA HIS A 236 22.72 -29.41 10.11
C HIS A 236 21.94 -30.66 10.54
N GLN A 237 20.72 -30.46 11.03
CA GLN A 237 19.85 -31.48 11.65
C GLN A 237 18.80 -32.05 10.68
N GLY A 238 18.90 -31.81 9.38
CA GLY A 238 17.82 -32.14 8.45
C GLY A 238 17.92 -31.45 7.10
N LEU A 239 16.77 -31.09 6.54
CA LEU A 239 16.66 -30.36 5.28
C LEU A 239 15.45 -29.42 5.28
N THR A 240 15.45 -28.43 4.40
CA THR A 240 14.29 -27.60 4.07
C THR A 240 13.77 -28.02 2.69
N LEU A 241 12.50 -28.41 2.61
CA LEU A 241 11.76 -28.49 1.35
C LEU A 241 11.04 -27.17 1.08
N SER A 242 10.82 -26.86 -0.19
CA SER A 242 10.01 -25.72 -0.60
C SER A 242 9.27 -25.97 -1.90
N VAL A 243 8.09 -25.37 -2.03
CA VAL A 243 7.30 -25.32 -3.27
C VAL A 243 7.12 -23.85 -3.64
N ILE A 244 7.52 -23.50 -4.86
CA ILE A 244 7.56 -22.13 -5.38
C ILE A 244 6.73 -22.09 -6.65
N LEU A 245 5.72 -21.22 -6.73
CA LEU A 245 4.86 -21.09 -7.91
C LEU A 245 4.40 -19.63 -8.12
N PRO A 246 4.06 -19.23 -9.35
CA PRO A 246 3.43 -17.93 -9.62
C PRO A 246 2.13 -17.77 -8.80
N MET A 247 2.00 -16.65 -8.09
CA MET A 247 0.83 -16.34 -7.28
C MET A 247 -0.47 -16.39 -8.09
N THR A 248 -0.45 -15.81 -9.29
CA THR A 248 -1.59 -15.79 -10.22
C THR A 248 -2.04 -17.19 -10.62
N ASN A 249 -1.11 -18.15 -10.76
CA ASN A 249 -1.44 -19.54 -11.05
C ASN A 249 -1.98 -20.29 -9.83
N LEU A 250 -1.49 -20.00 -8.61
CA LEU A 250 -2.09 -20.53 -7.37
C LEU A 250 -3.56 -20.10 -7.28
N HIS A 251 -3.80 -18.78 -7.31
CA HIS A 251 -5.12 -18.15 -7.22
C HIS A 251 -6.10 -18.66 -8.28
N ARG A 252 -5.67 -18.73 -9.55
CA ARG A 252 -6.54 -19.08 -10.67
C ARG A 252 -6.89 -20.56 -10.76
N TRP A 253 -5.94 -21.45 -10.43
CA TRP A 253 -6.05 -22.88 -10.75
C TRP A 253 -6.16 -23.80 -9.53
N PHE A 254 -5.73 -23.36 -8.34
CA PHE A 254 -5.80 -24.16 -7.13
C PHE A 254 -7.07 -23.84 -6.32
N ARG A 255 -7.75 -24.88 -5.83
CA ARG A 255 -8.98 -24.76 -5.04
C ARG A 255 -8.87 -25.37 -3.63
N GLY A 256 -7.74 -26.00 -3.31
CA GLY A 256 -7.44 -26.52 -1.98
C GLY A 256 -6.71 -25.52 -1.10
N LYS A 257 -6.33 -25.93 0.11
CA LYS A 257 -5.56 -25.10 1.04
C LYS A 257 -4.09 -25.07 0.61
N PRO A 258 -3.43 -23.90 0.41
CA PRO A 258 -2.07 -23.83 -0.12
C PRO A 258 -1.03 -24.72 0.59
N ARG A 259 -1.18 -24.93 1.91
CA ARG A 259 -0.35 -25.82 2.72
C ARG A 259 -0.28 -27.26 2.18
N GLN A 260 -1.33 -27.76 1.52
CA GLN A 260 -1.39 -29.10 0.94
C GLN A 260 -0.37 -29.31 -0.19
N LEU A 261 0.14 -28.24 -0.81
CA LEU A 261 1.16 -28.33 -1.85
C LEU A 261 2.52 -28.80 -1.30
N LEU A 262 2.83 -28.51 -0.03
CA LEU A 262 4.02 -29.05 0.64
C LEU A 262 3.90 -30.55 0.88
N ASP A 263 2.73 -31.01 1.34
CA ASP A 263 2.49 -32.45 1.57
C ASP A 263 2.51 -33.21 0.24
N TRP A 264 1.84 -32.68 -0.79
CA TRP A 264 1.90 -33.22 -2.16
C TRP A 264 3.32 -33.38 -2.69
N PHE A 265 4.20 -32.40 -2.42
CA PHE A 265 5.60 -32.49 -2.85
C PHE A 265 6.39 -33.49 -2.00
N ALA A 266 6.24 -33.47 -0.67
CA ALA A 266 6.92 -34.39 0.24
C ALA A 266 6.51 -35.87 0.04
N ASP A 267 5.24 -36.12 -0.26
CA ASP A 267 4.70 -37.46 -0.54
C ASP A 267 5.16 -38.07 -1.87
N MET A 268 5.79 -37.27 -2.76
CA MET A 268 6.28 -37.76 -4.06
C MET A 268 7.24 -38.94 -3.86
N PRO A 269 6.90 -40.14 -4.37
CA PRO A 269 7.74 -41.33 -4.15
C PRO A 269 9.22 -41.19 -4.53
N VAL A 270 9.57 -40.33 -5.48
CA VAL A 270 10.98 -40.05 -5.85
C VAL A 270 11.79 -39.29 -4.78
N LEU A 271 11.15 -38.64 -3.80
CA LEU A 271 11.85 -37.97 -2.69
C LEU A 271 12.13 -38.88 -1.49
N ARG A 272 11.51 -40.07 -1.44
CA ARG A 272 11.69 -41.05 -0.35
C ARG A 272 13.16 -41.37 -0.02
N PRO A 273 14.11 -41.48 -0.97
CA PRO A 273 15.54 -41.69 -0.65
C PRO A 273 16.15 -40.57 0.22
N TRP A 274 15.60 -39.35 0.16
CA TRP A 274 16.05 -38.21 0.94
C TRP A 274 15.18 -37.96 2.19
N LEU A 275 13.88 -38.28 2.13
CA LEU A 275 12.89 -38.05 3.19
C LEU A 275 12.56 -39.26 4.07
N CYS A 276 13.19 -40.42 3.88
CA CYS A 276 12.97 -41.58 4.74
C CYS A 276 13.19 -41.21 6.22
N GLU A 277 12.32 -41.64 7.14
CA GLU A 277 12.39 -41.30 8.58
C GLU A 277 12.39 -39.80 8.91
N ALA A 278 12.13 -38.92 7.93
CA ALA A 278 12.10 -37.49 8.15
C ALA A 278 10.88 -37.09 8.99
N ARG A 279 11.10 -36.26 10.01
CA ARG A 279 10.02 -35.72 10.83
C ARG A 279 9.67 -34.31 10.35
N PRO A 280 8.41 -34.05 9.96
CA PRO A 280 7.99 -32.71 9.58
C PRO A 280 8.09 -31.77 10.78
N GLY A 281 8.81 -30.67 10.62
CA GLY A 281 8.95 -29.60 11.58
C GLY A 281 8.22 -28.33 11.13
N ALA A 282 8.72 -27.19 11.59
CA ALA A 282 8.17 -25.87 11.29
C ALA A 282 8.05 -25.59 9.78
N TRP A 283 6.99 -24.89 9.40
CA TRP A 283 6.70 -24.49 8.03
C TRP A 283 6.26 -23.02 7.98
N THR A 284 6.43 -22.39 6.82
CA THR A 284 6.03 -20.99 6.59
C THR A 284 5.60 -20.78 5.13
N VAL A 285 5.07 -19.60 4.87
CA VAL A 285 4.89 -19.04 3.53
C VAL A 285 5.59 -17.69 3.45
N THR A 286 6.22 -17.40 2.31
CA THR A 286 6.82 -16.10 2.01
C THR A 286 6.51 -15.72 0.57
N LEU A 287 6.28 -14.44 0.31
CA LEU A 287 6.17 -13.91 -1.05
C LEU A 287 7.54 -13.46 -1.55
N LEU A 288 7.82 -13.73 -2.82
CA LEU A 288 9.04 -13.28 -3.49
C LEU A 288 8.65 -12.27 -4.57
N ARG A 289 9.20 -11.05 -4.55
CA ARG A 289 8.94 -10.00 -5.54
C ARG A 289 9.74 -10.34 -6.80
N THR A 290 9.06 -10.52 -7.93
CA THR A 290 9.67 -11.15 -9.12
C THR A 290 9.32 -10.55 -10.47
N GLY A 291 8.49 -9.51 -10.63
CA GLY A 291 8.11 -8.96 -11.95
C GLY A 291 9.24 -8.28 -12.74
N GLY A 292 10.49 -8.40 -12.31
CA GLY A 292 11.67 -7.91 -13.00
C GLY A 292 11.86 -6.40 -12.81
N LEU A 293 12.46 -5.75 -13.81
CA LEU A 293 12.63 -4.28 -13.84
C LEU A 293 11.35 -3.48 -13.62
N ARG A 294 10.17 -4.07 -13.93
CA ARG A 294 8.87 -3.42 -13.78
C ARG A 294 8.46 -3.24 -12.31
N ASP A 295 8.94 -4.13 -11.45
CA ASP A 295 8.64 -4.14 -10.02
C ASP A 295 9.70 -3.40 -9.18
N VAL A 296 10.70 -2.79 -9.84
CA VAL A 296 11.75 -2.01 -9.16
C VAL A 296 11.16 -0.63 -8.81
N PRO A 297 11.03 -0.29 -7.51
CA PRO A 297 10.45 0.99 -7.09
C PRO A 297 11.41 2.16 -7.36
N TYR A 298 10.99 3.38 -7.03
CA TYR A 298 11.91 4.50 -6.81
C TYR A 298 12.85 4.13 -5.65
N LEU A 299 14.15 4.00 -5.96
CA LEU A 299 15.15 3.47 -5.04
C LEU A 299 15.82 4.55 -4.18
N ILE A 300 15.61 5.83 -4.47
CA ILE A 300 16.16 6.96 -3.73
C ILE A 300 15.18 8.14 -3.74
N GLU A 301 15.18 8.93 -2.68
CA GLU A 301 14.68 10.32 -2.63
C GLU A 301 15.54 11.11 -1.62
N ASP A 302 15.29 12.41 -1.44
CA ASP A 302 16.03 13.20 -0.43
C ASP A 302 15.89 12.60 0.97
N GLY A 303 17.01 12.18 1.58
CA GLY A 303 17.03 11.50 2.87
C GLY A 303 16.55 10.05 2.85
N LEU A 304 16.37 9.41 1.68
CA LEU A 304 15.79 8.07 1.55
C LEU A 304 16.54 7.18 0.55
N ALA A 305 16.74 5.91 0.91
CA ALA A 305 17.13 4.86 -0.02
C ALA A 305 16.30 3.58 0.20
N VAL A 306 16.06 2.81 -0.86
CA VAL A 306 15.39 1.50 -0.82
C VAL A 306 16.37 0.41 -1.24
N GLY A 307 16.33 -0.73 -0.55
CA GLY A 307 17.22 -1.85 -0.77
C GLY A 307 16.60 -3.18 -0.33
N GLY A 308 17.48 -4.16 -0.10
CA GLY A 308 17.06 -5.53 0.17
C GLY A 308 16.22 -6.10 -0.96
N ALA A 309 15.26 -6.95 -0.60
CA ALA A 309 14.35 -7.52 -1.57
C ALA A 309 13.17 -6.58 -1.94
N ALA A 310 12.93 -5.54 -1.15
CA ALA A 310 11.97 -4.48 -1.49
C ALA A 310 12.37 -3.74 -2.79
N ALA A 311 13.67 -3.68 -3.10
CA ALA A 311 14.20 -3.15 -4.36
C ALA A 311 13.91 -4.02 -5.61
N GLY A 312 13.31 -5.21 -5.47
CA GLY A 312 12.93 -6.07 -6.61
C GLY A 312 14.09 -6.71 -7.39
N LEU A 313 15.29 -6.76 -6.79
CA LEU A 313 16.53 -7.25 -7.44
C LEU A 313 16.77 -8.77 -7.29
N GLY A 314 15.89 -9.47 -6.59
CA GLY A 314 15.92 -10.92 -6.45
C GLY A 314 15.46 -11.62 -7.74
N MET A 315 16.04 -12.77 -8.06
CA MET A 315 15.57 -13.61 -9.17
C MET A 315 15.54 -15.09 -8.80
N ASP A 316 14.59 -15.82 -9.39
CA ASP A 316 14.48 -17.27 -9.31
C ASP A 316 15.29 -18.00 -10.40
N PHE A 317 15.81 -17.26 -11.39
CA PHE A 317 16.57 -17.77 -12.54
C PHE A 317 17.99 -17.18 -12.61
N PRO A 318 19.02 -17.96 -12.98
CA PRO A 318 19.00 -19.40 -13.27
C PRO A 318 18.86 -20.27 -12.01
N LEU A 319 19.09 -19.68 -10.84
CA LEU A 319 18.98 -20.26 -9.52
C LEU A 319 18.29 -19.22 -8.64
N LEU A 320 17.55 -19.67 -7.61
CA LEU A 320 16.98 -18.74 -6.63
C LEU A 320 18.10 -18.04 -5.85
N ASN A 321 18.24 -16.72 -6.06
CA ASN A 321 19.20 -15.87 -5.36
C ASN A 321 18.53 -14.56 -4.92
N LEU A 322 18.26 -14.48 -3.62
CA LEU A 322 17.64 -13.33 -2.96
C LEU A 322 18.62 -12.64 -1.99
N THR A 323 19.44 -13.44 -1.31
CA THR A 323 20.41 -12.98 -0.29
C THR A 323 21.60 -12.24 -0.89
N GLY A 324 22.10 -12.66 -2.05
CA GLY A 324 23.17 -11.98 -2.78
C GLY A 324 22.83 -10.52 -3.15
N PRO A 325 21.76 -10.26 -3.93
CA PRO A 325 21.34 -8.88 -4.23
C PRO A 325 21.01 -8.09 -2.96
N ALA A 326 20.31 -8.70 -1.99
CA ALA A 326 19.95 -8.02 -0.75
C ALA A 326 21.18 -7.54 0.04
N THR A 327 22.15 -8.41 0.33
CA THR A 327 23.39 -8.01 1.01
C THR A 327 24.17 -6.98 0.20
N ARG A 328 24.22 -7.09 -1.14
CA ARG A 328 24.90 -6.11 -2.01
C ARG A 328 24.29 -4.71 -1.90
N THR A 329 22.97 -4.56 -1.76
CA THR A 329 22.37 -3.23 -1.50
C THR A 329 22.86 -2.63 -0.17
N GLY A 330 22.95 -3.43 0.90
CA GLY A 330 23.45 -2.95 2.19
C GLY A 330 24.92 -2.53 2.16
N VAL A 331 25.78 -3.29 1.44
CA VAL A 331 27.17 -2.89 1.15
C VAL A 331 27.21 -1.54 0.44
N LEU A 332 26.44 -1.39 -0.64
CA LEU A 332 26.47 -0.18 -1.44
C LEU A 332 25.94 1.04 -0.68
N LEU A 333 24.89 0.88 0.13
CA LEU A 333 24.38 1.96 0.97
C LEU A 333 25.43 2.41 1.99
N SER A 334 26.06 1.48 2.72
CA SER A 334 27.07 1.85 3.72
C SER A 334 28.23 2.62 3.08
N ARG A 335 28.74 2.13 1.94
CA ARG A 335 29.77 2.82 1.14
C ARG A 335 29.30 4.20 0.63
N ALA A 336 28.05 4.32 0.21
CA ALA A 336 27.49 5.58 -0.26
C ALA A 336 27.42 6.60 0.88
N ALA A 337 26.85 6.23 2.02
CA ALA A 337 26.70 7.12 3.15
C ALA A 337 28.06 7.60 3.70
N ILE A 338 29.05 6.70 3.78
CA ILE A 338 30.43 7.02 4.17
C ILE A 338 31.05 8.06 3.22
N ARG A 339 30.88 7.90 1.90
CA ARG A 339 31.40 8.86 0.91
C ARG A 339 30.70 10.22 0.98
N ILE A 340 29.37 10.23 1.05
CA ILE A 340 28.57 11.46 1.15
C ILE A 340 28.97 12.28 2.39
N ARG A 341 29.16 11.59 3.53
CA ARG A 341 29.68 12.17 4.77
C ARG A 341 31.11 12.71 4.62
N ALA A 342 32.01 11.96 3.97
CA ALA A 342 33.38 12.38 3.72
C ALA A 342 33.48 13.58 2.75
N GLU A 343 32.51 13.73 1.83
CA GLU A 343 32.35 14.91 0.96
C GLU A 343 31.73 16.12 1.67
N GLY A 344 31.31 15.98 2.94
CA GLY A 344 30.62 17.04 3.69
C GLY A 344 29.23 17.40 3.13
N ARG A 345 28.61 16.50 2.35
CA ARG A 345 27.31 16.71 1.70
C ARG A 345 26.16 16.14 2.53
N SER A 346 24.96 16.67 2.31
CA SER A 346 23.73 16.02 2.77
C SER A 346 23.42 14.76 1.96
N PHE A 347 22.59 13.87 2.52
CA PHE A 347 21.99 12.73 1.80
C PHE A 347 20.88 13.18 0.85
N ASP A 348 21.20 14.13 -0.03
CA ASP A 348 20.32 14.58 -1.09
C ASP A 348 20.23 13.55 -2.23
N ARG A 349 19.18 13.67 -3.05
CA ARG A 349 18.90 12.77 -4.16
C ARG A 349 20.08 12.64 -5.14
N ASP A 350 20.76 13.73 -5.46
CA ASP A 350 21.93 13.74 -6.36
C ASP A 350 23.14 13.00 -5.78
N ALA A 351 23.35 13.11 -4.47
CA ALA A 351 24.38 12.38 -3.75
C ALA A 351 24.09 10.87 -3.72
N LEU A 352 22.84 10.50 -3.47
CA LEU A 352 22.38 9.11 -3.45
C LEU A 352 22.35 8.50 -4.87
N GLU A 353 22.00 9.26 -5.91
CA GLU A 353 22.09 8.84 -7.31
C GLU A 353 23.54 8.46 -7.65
N ARG A 354 24.48 9.37 -7.38
CA ARG A 354 25.90 9.20 -7.69
C ARG A 354 26.57 8.06 -6.93
N HIS A 355 26.28 7.93 -5.63
CA HIS A 355 27.03 7.06 -4.73
C HIS A 355 26.32 5.74 -4.37
N TYR A 356 24.99 5.67 -4.48
CA TYR A 356 24.21 4.45 -4.24
C TYR A 356 23.59 3.87 -5.53
N LEU A 357 22.75 4.63 -6.24
CA LEU A 357 21.96 4.07 -7.35
C LEU A 357 22.82 3.74 -8.58
N GLY A 358 23.70 4.64 -9.03
CA GLY A 358 24.60 4.39 -10.15
C GLY A 358 25.49 3.14 -9.94
N PRO A 359 26.16 2.97 -8.79
CA PRO A 359 26.87 1.74 -8.44
C PRO A 359 25.97 0.50 -8.35
N LEU A 360 24.73 0.63 -7.90
CA LEU A 360 23.75 -0.47 -7.84
C LEU A 360 23.35 -0.96 -9.24
N GLN A 361 23.11 -0.04 -10.19
CA GLN A 361 22.82 -0.34 -11.59
C GLN A 361 23.98 -1.06 -12.31
N GLN A 362 25.22 -0.87 -11.83
CA GLN A 362 26.40 -1.55 -12.36
C GLN A 362 26.59 -2.97 -11.83
N THR A 363 25.82 -3.40 -10.82
CA THR A 363 25.94 -4.74 -10.24
C THR A 363 25.54 -5.86 -11.20
N ARG A 364 26.07 -7.06 -10.95
CA ARG A 364 25.63 -8.29 -11.63
C ARG A 364 24.11 -8.46 -11.52
N SER A 365 23.52 -8.33 -10.33
CA SER A 365 22.08 -8.55 -10.11
C SER A 365 21.20 -7.65 -10.97
N TRP A 366 21.56 -6.37 -11.10
CA TRP A 366 20.84 -5.44 -11.98
C TRP A 366 20.93 -5.86 -13.45
N ARG A 367 22.13 -6.19 -13.95
CA ARG A 367 22.33 -6.63 -15.34
C ARG A 367 21.67 -7.98 -15.64
N ASP A 368 21.63 -8.88 -14.66
CA ASP A 368 20.94 -10.17 -14.75
C ASP A 368 19.42 -9.94 -14.86
N LEU A 369 18.87 -8.97 -14.09
CA LEU A 369 17.47 -8.53 -14.15
C LEU A 369 17.10 -7.89 -15.50
N GLU A 370 17.95 -7.00 -16.04
CA GLU A 370 17.78 -6.41 -17.38
C GLU A 370 17.78 -7.44 -18.50
N PHE A 371 18.66 -8.46 -18.37
CA PHE A 371 18.75 -9.55 -19.34
C PHE A 371 17.53 -10.48 -19.26
N ALA A 372 17.11 -10.85 -18.05
CA ALA A 372 16.05 -11.82 -17.80
C ALA A 372 14.65 -11.21 -17.54
N GLN A 373 14.44 -9.90 -17.78
CA GLN A 373 13.19 -9.17 -17.52
C GLN A 373 11.88 -9.80 -18.05
N ARG A 374 11.95 -10.74 -19.01
CA ARG A 374 10.78 -11.47 -19.55
C ARG A 374 10.50 -12.80 -18.85
N TRP A 375 11.44 -13.30 -18.05
CA TRP A 375 11.36 -14.56 -17.33
C TRP A 375 10.11 -14.70 -16.44
N PRO A 376 9.69 -13.70 -15.64
CA PRO A 376 8.59 -13.86 -14.70
C PRO A 376 7.26 -14.17 -15.42
N SER A 377 6.94 -13.36 -16.43
CA SER A 377 5.75 -13.56 -17.28
C SER A 377 5.86 -14.79 -18.19
N TYR A 378 7.07 -15.31 -18.42
CA TYR A 378 7.25 -16.60 -19.10
C TYR A 378 6.91 -17.76 -18.15
N LEU A 379 7.47 -17.77 -16.93
CA LEU A 379 7.23 -18.80 -15.91
C LEU A 379 5.75 -18.97 -15.61
N GLU A 380 4.99 -17.87 -15.54
CA GLU A 380 3.53 -17.88 -15.39
C GLU A 380 2.81 -18.64 -16.53
N ARG A 381 3.24 -18.47 -17.78
CA ARG A 381 2.55 -18.97 -18.98
C ARG A 381 3.12 -20.26 -19.57
N ALA A 382 4.23 -20.78 -19.05
CA ALA A 382 5.01 -21.89 -19.59
C ALA A 382 4.33 -23.29 -19.46
N HIS A 383 3.04 -23.41 -19.77
CA HIS A 383 2.26 -24.63 -19.61
C HIS A 383 2.81 -25.82 -20.42
N VAL A 384 3.49 -25.54 -21.54
CA VAL A 384 4.15 -26.58 -22.36
C VAL A 384 5.41 -27.09 -21.67
N LEU A 385 6.22 -26.20 -21.08
CA LEU A 385 7.43 -26.58 -20.33
C LEU A 385 7.10 -27.47 -19.13
N PHE A 386 6.09 -27.11 -18.33
CA PHE A 386 5.71 -27.86 -17.12
C PHE A 386 4.75 -29.04 -17.38
N GLY A 387 4.20 -29.17 -18.59
CA GLY A 387 3.28 -30.24 -18.96
C GLY A 387 3.84 -31.14 -20.08
N PRO A 388 3.30 -31.08 -21.32
CA PRO A 388 3.71 -31.96 -22.43
C PRO A 388 5.21 -32.07 -22.70
N GLY A 389 5.97 -30.98 -22.53
CA GLY A 389 7.43 -30.96 -22.70
C GLY A 389 8.13 -31.80 -21.62
N LEU A 390 7.80 -31.57 -20.35
CA LEU A 390 8.32 -32.35 -19.22
C LEU A 390 7.95 -33.84 -19.35
N ALA A 391 6.69 -34.13 -19.71
CA ALA A 391 6.24 -35.49 -20.00
C ALA A 391 7.05 -36.16 -21.12
N LEU A 392 7.38 -35.44 -22.20
CA LEU A 392 8.21 -35.93 -23.29
C LEU A 392 9.64 -36.25 -22.83
N VAL A 393 10.24 -35.42 -21.96
CA VAL A 393 11.56 -35.66 -21.38
C VAL A 393 11.55 -36.92 -20.49
N LEU A 394 10.59 -37.04 -19.57
CA LEU A 394 10.45 -38.22 -18.69
C LEU A 394 10.18 -39.52 -19.46
N ASN A 395 9.30 -39.45 -20.47
CA ASN A 395 9.01 -40.59 -21.33
C ASN A 395 10.25 -41.00 -22.15
N SER A 396 10.97 -40.04 -22.73
CA SER A 396 12.22 -40.30 -23.45
C SER A 396 13.27 -40.94 -22.55
N ALA A 397 13.49 -40.38 -21.35
CA ALA A 397 14.43 -40.92 -20.37
C ALA A 397 14.10 -42.38 -20.02
N SER A 398 12.82 -42.69 -19.75
CA SER A 398 12.37 -44.06 -19.43
C SER A 398 12.63 -45.08 -20.55
N ILE A 399 12.59 -44.67 -21.82
CA ILE A 399 12.87 -45.57 -22.95
C ILE A 399 14.37 -45.88 -23.03
N TRP A 400 15.21 -44.87 -22.83
CA TRP A 400 16.66 -45.00 -22.95
C TRP A 400 17.31 -45.70 -21.77
N THR A 401 16.78 -45.54 -20.56
CA THR A 401 17.29 -46.11 -19.31
C THR A 401 16.77 -47.50 -18.97
N ARG A 402 15.65 -47.96 -19.56
CA ARG A 402 15.13 -49.33 -19.35
C ARG A 402 16.18 -50.42 -19.58
N ALA A 403 16.30 -51.35 -18.64
CA ALA A 403 17.19 -52.50 -18.76
C ALA A 403 16.75 -53.49 -19.86
N ARG A 404 17.68 -54.36 -20.28
CA ARG A 404 17.42 -55.58 -21.08
C ARG A 404 16.73 -55.39 -22.46
N ARG A 405 16.78 -54.20 -23.07
CA ARG A 405 16.31 -53.98 -24.47
C ARG A 405 17.45 -53.64 -25.42
N TRP A 406 17.47 -54.29 -26.59
CA TRP A 406 18.44 -54.03 -27.67
C TRP A 406 18.29 -52.60 -28.23
N LEU A 407 19.38 -52.03 -28.74
CA LEU A 407 19.46 -50.61 -29.11
C LEU A 407 18.40 -50.19 -30.16
N PRO A 408 18.18 -50.93 -31.27
CA PRO A 408 17.11 -50.65 -32.22
C PRO A 408 15.70 -50.74 -31.61
N SER A 409 15.47 -51.59 -30.60
CA SER A 409 14.18 -51.65 -29.90
C SER A 409 13.94 -50.41 -29.03
N LYS A 410 14.99 -49.84 -28.42
CA LYS A 410 14.91 -48.55 -27.72
C LYS A 410 14.67 -47.41 -28.71
N LEU A 411 15.43 -47.37 -29.82
CA LEU A 411 15.29 -46.35 -30.87
C LEU A 411 13.89 -46.39 -31.52
N LEU A 412 13.38 -47.57 -31.88
CA LEU A 412 12.01 -47.73 -32.41
C LEU A 412 10.95 -47.32 -31.38
N GLY A 413 11.16 -47.62 -30.09
CA GLY A 413 10.28 -47.17 -29.01
C GLY A 413 10.25 -45.64 -28.88
N TRP A 414 11.40 -44.99 -29.01
CA TRP A 414 11.53 -43.54 -28.96
C TRP A 414 10.94 -42.87 -30.22
N LEU A 415 11.18 -43.41 -31.41
CA LEU A 415 10.53 -42.96 -32.65
C LEU A 415 9.00 -43.10 -32.57
N ARG A 416 8.48 -44.17 -31.96
CA ARG A 416 7.03 -44.33 -31.71
C ARG A 416 6.48 -43.31 -30.71
N LEU A 417 7.24 -42.92 -29.69
CA LEU A 417 6.87 -41.84 -28.77
C LEU A 417 6.77 -40.51 -29.53
N LEU A 418 7.77 -40.18 -30.35
CA LEU A 418 7.79 -38.95 -31.14
C LEU A 418 6.68 -38.91 -32.21
N ALA A 419 6.40 -40.04 -32.87
CA ALA A 419 5.30 -40.19 -33.81
C ALA A 419 3.90 -40.32 -33.15
N SER A 420 3.83 -40.42 -31.82
CA SER A 420 2.57 -40.37 -31.07
C SER A 420 2.11 -38.95 -30.73
N LEU A 421 3.02 -37.97 -30.83
CA LEU A 421 2.70 -36.55 -30.73
C LEU A 421 1.96 -36.10 -31.99
N SER A 422 0.86 -35.38 -31.80
CA SER A 422 0.14 -34.72 -32.90
C SER A 422 0.91 -33.52 -33.44
N TRP A 423 0.64 -33.13 -34.69
CA TRP A 423 1.23 -31.92 -35.30
C TRP A 423 1.03 -30.65 -34.46
N GLY A 424 -0.13 -30.49 -33.81
CA GLY A 424 -0.38 -29.37 -32.90
C GLY A 424 0.48 -29.39 -31.63
N GLN A 425 0.79 -30.57 -31.09
CA GLN A 425 1.71 -30.69 -29.95
C GLN A 425 3.17 -30.41 -30.36
N TRP A 426 3.56 -30.82 -31.57
CA TRP A 426 4.86 -30.45 -32.14
C TRP A 426 5.00 -28.95 -32.35
N ASP A 427 3.98 -28.29 -32.90
CA ASP A 427 3.96 -26.83 -33.03
C ASP A 427 4.02 -26.13 -31.67
N GLN A 428 3.25 -26.57 -30.67
CA GLN A 428 3.33 -26.07 -29.30
C GLN A 428 4.74 -26.20 -28.69
N LEU A 429 5.40 -27.36 -28.83
CA LEU A 429 6.76 -27.58 -28.33
C LEU A 429 7.80 -26.68 -29.03
N CYS A 430 7.69 -26.52 -30.36
CA CYS A 430 8.56 -25.64 -31.13
C CYS A 430 8.34 -24.16 -30.76
N ASN A 431 7.09 -23.73 -30.62
CA ASN A 431 6.73 -22.37 -30.25
C ASN A 431 7.17 -22.05 -28.82
N GLU A 432 7.02 -22.98 -27.87
CA GLU A 432 7.54 -22.85 -26.50
C GLU A 432 9.06 -22.68 -26.50
N ALA A 433 9.80 -23.51 -27.24
CA ALA A 433 11.26 -23.41 -27.34
C ALA A 433 11.70 -22.07 -27.97
N LEU A 434 10.98 -21.58 -28.98
CA LEU A 434 11.21 -20.26 -29.58
C LEU A 434 10.88 -19.12 -28.61
N GLN A 435 9.82 -19.24 -27.79
CA GLN A 435 9.48 -18.27 -26.75
C GLN A 435 10.52 -18.24 -25.64
N LEU A 436 10.96 -19.39 -25.13
CA LEU A 436 12.05 -19.49 -24.16
C LEU A 436 13.34 -18.85 -24.70
N GLY A 437 13.69 -19.12 -25.96
CA GLY A 437 14.84 -18.50 -26.62
C GLY A 437 14.74 -16.97 -26.79
N ARG A 438 13.53 -16.42 -26.96
CA ARG A 438 13.25 -14.96 -26.98
C ARG A 438 13.20 -14.34 -25.58
N THR A 439 12.80 -15.12 -24.58
CA THR A 439 12.74 -14.74 -23.16
C THR A 439 14.15 -14.59 -22.61
N LEU A 440 15.00 -15.60 -22.83
CA LEU A 440 16.41 -15.60 -22.44
C LEU A 440 17.34 -14.88 -23.44
N ARG A 441 16.76 -14.11 -24.40
CA ARG A 441 17.50 -13.31 -25.40
C ARG A 441 18.65 -14.05 -26.09
N LEU A 442 18.51 -15.36 -26.32
CA LEU A 442 19.64 -16.23 -26.74
C LEU A 442 20.26 -15.80 -28.08
N ARG A 443 19.49 -15.12 -28.95
CA ARG A 443 19.98 -14.56 -30.22
C ARG A 443 20.95 -13.38 -30.05
N ASP A 444 20.89 -12.67 -28.93
CA ASP A 444 21.72 -11.50 -28.64
C ASP A 444 23.10 -11.93 -28.09
N VAL A 445 23.14 -13.07 -27.40
CA VAL A 445 24.34 -13.61 -26.71
C VAL A 445 25.00 -14.78 -27.44
N ALA A 446 24.30 -15.43 -28.37
CA ALA A 446 24.89 -16.44 -29.24
C ALA A 446 25.83 -15.76 -30.26
N PRO A 447 27.11 -16.15 -30.33
CA PRO A 447 28.03 -15.63 -31.34
C PRO A 447 27.55 -16.02 -32.75
N ARG A 448 28.11 -15.37 -33.77
CA ARG A 448 27.97 -15.74 -35.19
C ARG A 448 29.33 -16.22 -35.74
N PRO A 449 29.80 -17.44 -35.43
CA PRO A 449 31.10 -17.91 -35.88
C PRO A 449 31.04 -18.29 -37.37
N ALA A 450 32.16 -18.15 -38.08
CA ALA A 450 32.27 -18.64 -39.45
C ALA A 450 32.09 -20.18 -39.47
N LEU A 451 31.16 -20.68 -40.30
CA LEU A 451 30.75 -22.09 -40.35
C LEU A 451 31.95 -23.05 -40.57
N ALA A 452 32.92 -22.64 -41.39
CA ALA A 452 34.13 -23.42 -41.66
C ALA A 452 35.00 -23.61 -40.39
N ARG A 453 35.10 -22.59 -39.53
CA ARG A 453 35.88 -22.66 -38.28
C ARG A 453 35.20 -23.57 -37.25
N LEU A 454 33.87 -23.54 -37.17
CA LEU A 454 33.09 -24.45 -36.33
C LEU A 454 33.33 -25.92 -36.68
N LEU A 455 33.19 -26.25 -37.97
CA LEU A 455 33.36 -27.61 -38.46
C LEU A 455 34.81 -28.11 -38.26
N LEU A 456 35.80 -27.23 -38.42
CA LEU A 456 37.21 -27.55 -38.23
C LEU A 456 37.57 -27.77 -36.74
N ASP A 457 37.19 -26.84 -35.85
CA ASP A 457 37.42 -26.95 -34.40
C ASP A 457 36.70 -28.18 -33.82
N GLY A 458 35.45 -28.42 -34.22
CA GLY A 458 34.67 -29.59 -33.83
C GLY A 458 35.27 -30.91 -34.31
N ALA A 459 35.74 -30.99 -35.56
CA ALA A 459 36.41 -32.17 -36.09
C ALA A 459 37.74 -32.47 -35.39
N LEU A 460 38.57 -31.44 -35.13
CA LEU A 460 39.82 -31.58 -34.39
C LEU A 460 39.58 -32.06 -32.95
N ASN A 461 38.55 -31.55 -32.27
CA ASN A 461 38.20 -31.99 -30.92
C ASN A 461 37.67 -33.43 -30.90
N ALA A 462 36.86 -33.82 -31.89
CA ALA A 462 36.40 -35.21 -32.03
C ALA A 462 37.55 -36.21 -32.27
N PHE A 463 38.59 -35.81 -33.02
CA PHE A 463 39.79 -36.62 -33.20
C PHE A 463 40.60 -36.74 -31.90
N ARG A 464 40.72 -35.65 -31.13
CA ARG A 464 41.36 -35.67 -29.79
C ARG A 464 40.63 -36.61 -28.83
N ASP A 465 39.30 -36.62 -28.85
CA ASP A 465 38.48 -37.52 -28.04
C ASP A 465 38.74 -39.00 -28.39
N LEU A 466 38.80 -39.31 -29.68
CA LEU A 466 39.12 -40.66 -30.16
C LEU A 466 40.53 -41.09 -29.73
N ALA A 467 41.48 -40.17 -29.77
CA ALA A 467 42.87 -40.35 -29.33
C ALA A 467 43.08 -40.24 -27.80
N ARG A 468 42.01 -40.07 -27.01
CA ARG A 468 42.04 -39.85 -25.54
C ARG A 468 42.97 -38.69 -25.10
N ARG A 469 43.18 -37.69 -25.95
CA ARG A 469 44.00 -36.51 -25.62
C ARG A 469 43.15 -35.42 -24.95
N PRO A 470 43.69 -34.69 -23.94
CA PRO A 470 42.97 -33.58 -23.33
C PRO A 470 42.65 -32.49 -24.36
N ARG A 471 41.50 -31.83 -24.21
CA ARG A 471 41.11 -30.73 -25.10
C ARG A 471 41.85 -29.45 -24.69
N PRO A 472 42.53 -28.75 -25.62
CA PRO A 472 43.14 -27.46 -25.32
C PRO A 472 42.05 -26.43 -25.00
N HIS A 473 42.32 -25.55 -24.03
CA HIS A 473 41.44 -24.45 -23.60
C HIS A 473 40.08 -24.85 -22.99
N LEU A 474 39.94 -26.06 -22.45
CA LEU A 474 38.78 -26.39 -21.60
C LEU A 474 38.97 -25.74 -20.21
N PRO A 475 38.04 -24.89 -19.72
CA PRO A 475 38.12 -24.32 -18.36
C PRO A 475 38.10 -25.42 -17.29
N PRO A 476 38.53 -25.15 -16.04
CA PRO A 476 38.30 -26.06 -14.91
C PRO A 476 36.83 -26.45 -14.80
N TYR A 477 36.55 -27.71 -14.43
CA TYR A 477 35.19 -28.23 -14.30
C TYR A 477 35.08 -29.25 -13.17
N GLY A 478 33.96 -29.22 -12.47
CA GLY A 478 33.58 -30.21 -11.48
C GLY A 478 33.00 -31.49 -12.11
N MET A 479 32.38 -32.30 -11.28
CA MET A 479 31.83 -33.59 -11.66
C MET A 479 30.34 -33.45 -12.02
N LEU A 480 30.00 -33.70 -13.29
CA LEU A 480 28.62 -33.75 -13.79
C LEU A 480 28.16 -35.20 -13.95
N ARG A 481 27.05 -35.57 -13.32
CA ARG A 481 26.34 -36.85 -13.49
C ARG A 481 24.94 -36.60 -14.05
N LEU A 482 24.52 -37.40 -15.03
CA LEU A 482 23.10 -37.53 -15.34
C LEU A 482 22.44 -38.41 -14.29
N TYR A 483 21.19 -38.09 -13.96
CA TYR A 483 20.40 -38.79 -12.97
C TYR A 483 19.07 -39.21 -13.59
N TYR A 484 18.70 -40.47 -13.38
CA TYR A 484 17.37 -40.99 -13.68
C TYR A 484 16.98 -41.96 -12.58
N HIS A 485 15.78 -41.79 -12.03
CA HIS A 485 15.26 -42.63 -10.96
C HIS A 485 13.75 -42.84 -11.13
N THR A 486 13.29 -44.01 -10.72
CA THR A 486 11.89 -44.46 -10.80
C THR A 486 11.52 -45.04 -9.45
N ALA A 487 10.37 -44.66 -8.90
CA ALA A 487 9.92 -45.16 -7.60
C ALA A 487 9.56 -46.65 -7.57
N ASP A 488 9.32 -47.27 -8.74
CA ASP A 488 8.89 -48.67 -8.88
C ASP A 488 10.02 -49.66 -9.21
N GLU A 489 11.21 -49.17 -9.57
CA GLU A 489 12.37 -49.98 -9.95
C GLU A 489 13.64 -49.32 -9.41
N GLU A 490 14.53 -50.10 -8.78
CA GLU A 490 15.95 -49.73 -8.61
C GLU A 490 16.63 -49.71 -10.00
N ALA A 491 16.36 -48.67 -10.76
CA ALA A 491 16.87 -48.49 -12.12
C ALA A 491 18.38 -48.21 -12.08
N GLN A 492 19.18 -49.29 -12.05
CA GLN A 492 20.64 -49.23 -12.15
C GLN A 492 21.06 -48.46 -13.41
N ALA A 493 21.91 -47.44 -13.22
CA ALA A 493 22.38 -46.56 -14.29
C ALA A 493 23.16 -47.29 -15.41
N ASP A 494 23.62 -48.52 -15.17
CA ASP A 494 24.31 -49.36 -16.15
C ASP A 494 23.42 -49.90 -17.29
N ALA A 495 22.11 -49.63 -17.26
CA ALA A 495 21.19 -49.97 -18.35
C ALA A 495 21.25 -49.02 -19.58
N VAL A 496 22.04 -47.93 -19.53
CA VAL A 496 22.23 -47.00 -20.64
C VAL A 496 23.06 -47.65 -21.77
N PRO A 497 22.61 -47.63 -23.04
CA PRO A 497 23.36 -48.23 -24.15
C PRO A 497 24.78 -47.67 -24.30
N TRP A 498 25.76 -48.54 -24.59
CA TRP A 498 27.18 -48.18 -24.65
C TRP A 498 27.47 -46.99 -25.60
N VAL A 499 26.73 -46.87 -26.70
CA VAL A 499 26.85 -45.75 -27.66
C VAL A 499 26.49 -44.42 -27.00
N LEU A 500 25.39 -44.37 -26.25
CA LEU A 500 24.96 -43.18 -25.52
C LEU A 500 25.88 -42.89 -24.33
N ARG A 501 26.36 -43.92 -23.63
CA ARG A 501 27.36 -43.76 -22.56
C ARG A 501 28.66 -43.16 -23.11
N ARG A 502 29.15 -43.65 -24.26
CA ARG A 502 30.35 -43.14 -24.95
C ARG A 502 30.15 -41.72 -25.50
N TRP A 503 28.98 -41.41 -26.05
CA TRP A 503 28.65 -40.05 -26.50
C TRP A 503 28.55 -39.09 -25.31
N PHE A 504 27.90 -39.49 -24.21
CA PHE A 504 27.84 -38.67 -23.00
C PHE A 504 29.24 -38.46 -22.40
N GLU A 505 30.07 -39.49 -22.22
CA GLU A 505 31.44 -39.31 -21.72
C GLU A 505 32.31 -38.43 -22.64
N ARG A 506 32.04 -38.41 -23.96
CA ARG A 506 32.63 -37.41 -24.87
C ARG A 506 32.17 -35.99 -24.53
N PHE A 507 30.88 -35.74 -24.31
CA PHE A 507 30.39 -34.37 -24.06
C PHE A 507 30.49 -33.92 -22.58
N ARG A 508 30.57 -34.84 -21.63
CA ARG A 508 30.53 -34.59 -20.18
C ARG A 508 31.54 -33.54 -19.68
N PRO A 509 32.81 -33.51 -20.11
CA PRO A 509 33.75 -32.46 -19.68
C PRO A 509 33.32 -31.04 -20.09
N VAL A 510 32.72 -30.90 -21.28
CA VAL A 510 32.24 -29.62 -21.79
C VAL A 510 30.95 -29.22 -21.09
N SER A 511 30.01 -30.14 -20.93
CA SER A 511 28.78 -29.89 -20.17
C SER A 511 29.11 -29.51 -18.73
N ALA A 512 30.10 -30.16 -18.09
CA ALA A 512 30.56 -29.81 -16.75
C ALA A 512 31.22 -28.42 -16.69
N ALA A 513 32.04 -28.04 -17.68
CA ALA A 513 32.60 -26.70 -17.76
C ALA A 513 31.52 -25.63 -18.00
N ALA A 514 30.51 -25.92 -18.84
CA ALA A 514 29.34 -25.07 -19.02
C ALA A 514 28.51 -24.94 -17.74
N SER A 515 28.29 -26.04 -17.01
CA SER A 515 27.66 -26.02 -15.68
C SER A 515 28.46 -25.18 -14.69
N ARG A 516 29.80 -25.22 -14.70
CA ARG A 516 30.63 -24.34 -13.88
C ARG A 516 30.36 -22.87 -14.19
N ILE A 517 30.42 -22.49 -15.47
CA ILE A 517 30.18 -21.10 -15.92
C ILE A 517 28.77 -20.62 -15.55
N PHE A 518 27.78 -21.50 -15.65
CA PHE A 518 26.38 -21.20 -15.35
C PHE A 518 26.13 -21.04 -13.84
N LEU A 519 26.65 -21.97 -13.03
CA LEU A 519 26.39 -22.09 -11.59
C LEU A 519 27.39 -21.36 -10.70
N ALA A 520 28.52 -20.87 -11.25
CA ALA A 520 29.53 -20.14 -10.49
C ALA A 520 28.93 -18.96 -9.72
N ASN A 521 29.40 -18.74 -8.50
CA ASN A 521 29.07 -17.54 -7.76
C ASN A 521 30.20 -16.50 -7.92
N ASP A 522 30.13 -15.73 -9.01
CA ASP A 522 31.07 -14.65 -9.35
C ASP A 522 30.30 -13.39 -9.83
N ASP A 523 31.00 -12.29 -10.03
CA ASP A 523 30.44 -11.03 -10.58
C ASP A 523 30.21 -11.07 -12.11
N THR A 524 30.36 -12.23 -12.80
CA THR A 524 30.10 -12.34 -14.25
C THR A 524 28.59 -12.32 -14.51
N PRO A 525 28.04 -11.38 -15.32
CA PRO A 525 26.62 -11.32 -15.62
C PRO A 525 26.15 -12.47 -16.52
N LEU A 526 24.87 -12.82 -16.39
CA LEU A 526 24.18 -13.93 -17.05
C LEU A 526 24.29 -13.89 -18.57
N SER A 527 24.25 -12.71 -19.18
CA SER A 527 24.46 -12.52 -20.62
C SER A 527 25.85 -13.01 -21.06
N ALA A 528 26.90 -12.59 -20.34
CA ALA A 528 28.29 -13.01 -20.60
C ALA A 528 28.51 -14.50 -20.27
N ARG A 529 27.83 -15.05 -19.27
CA ARG A 529 27.81 -16.50 -19.00
C ARG A 529 27.25 -17.26 -20.20
N TRP A 530 26.10 -16.83 -20.74
CA TRP A 530 25.52 -17.45 -21.94
C TRP A 530 26.44 -17.37 -23.15
N THR A 531 27.07 -16.22 -23.42
CA THR A 531 28.05 -16.11 -24.52
C THR A 531 29.22 -17.08 -24.33
N ARG A 532 29.83 -17.15 -23.14
CA ARG A 532 30.91 -18.12 -22.84
C ARG A 532 30.45 -19.57 -22.99
N ILE A 533 29.24 -19.90 -22.55
CA ILE A 533 28.64 -21.24 -22.71
C ILE A 533 28.43 -21.57 -24.19
N PHE A 534 27.90 -20.65 -24.98
CA PHE A 534 27.73 -20.85 -26.42
C PHE A 534 29.06 -21.01 -27.13
N GLU A 535 30.06 -20.14 -26.90
CA GLU A 535 31.40 -20.28 -27.47
C GLU A 535 32.03 -21.65 -27.14
N LEU A 536 31.90 -22.09 -25.89
CA LEU A 536 32.39 -23.37 -25.41
C LEU A 536 31.70 -24.55 -26.12
N LEU A 537 30.37 -24.53 -26.26
CA LEU A 537 29.56 -25.57 -26.90
C LEU A 537 29.77 -25.61 -28.42
N PHE A 538 29.76 -24.44 -29.08
CA PHE A 538 29.89 -24.32 -30.53
C PHE A 538 31.22 -24.89 -31.05
N ARG A 539 32.32 -24.73 -30.30
CA ARG A 539 33.64 -25.34 -30.61
C ARG A 539 33.67 -26.88 -30.56
N GLN A 540 32.57 -27.54 -30.20
CA GLN A 540 32.49 -29.01 -30.10
C GLN A 540 31.62 -29.66 -31.18
N ILE A 541 30.79 -28.88 -31.88
CA ILE A 541 29.86 -29.41 -32.89
C ILE A 541 30.68 -29.83 -34.12
N ASN A 542 30.75 -31.13 -34.38
CA ASN A 542 31.41 -31.66 -35.57
C ASN A 542 30.39 -32.04 -36.67
N LEU A 543 30.89 -32.39 -37.86
CA LEU A 543 30.05 -32.80 -38.99
C LEU A 543 29.22 -34.06 -38.71
N PHE A 544 29.75 -35.04 -37.96
CA PHE A 544 29.02 -36.24 -37.56
C PHE A 544 27.88 -35.95 -36.56
N ASP A 545 28.07 -35.00 -35.65
CA ASP A 545 27.03 -34.57 -34.72
C ASP A 545 25.89 -33.88 -35.50
N PHE A 546 26.22 -33.11 -36.54
CA PHE A 546 25.24 -32.51 -37.48
C PHE A 546 24.52 -33.57 -38.34
N LEU A 547 25.26 -34.52 -38.90
CA LEU A 547 24.71 -35.65 -39.66
C LEU A 547 23.86 -36.60 -38.79
N ALA A 548 24.18 -36.75 -37.50
CA ALA A 548 23.38 -37.53 -36.57
C ALA A 548 22.04 -36.84 -36.25
N VAL A 549 22.02 -35.51 -36.11
CA VAL A 549 20.76 -34.75 -35.96
C VAL A 549 19.90 -34.89 -37.22
N ILE A 550 20.47 -34.69 -38.41
CA ILE A 550 19.76 -34.89 -39.68
C ILE A 550 19.24 -36.34 -39.79
N GLY A 551 20.10 -37.32 -39.54
CA GLY A 551 19.79 -38.75 -39.58
C GLY A 551 18.78 -39.22 -38.53
N LEU A 552 18.57 -38.47 -37.44
CA LEU A 552 17.48 -38.69 -36.50
C LEU A 552 16.18 -38.00 -36.94
N THR A 553 16.25 -36.79 -37.51
CA THR A 553 15.04 -36.06 -37.96
C THR A 553 14.31 -36.76 -39.12
N PHE A 554 15.03 -37.37 -40.06
CA PHE A 554 14.45 -38.08 -41.21
C PHE A 554 13.52 -39.26 -40.81
N PRO A 555 13.95 -40.25 -40.01
CA PRO A 555 13.07 -41.32 -39.55
C PRO A 555 11.97 -40.84 -38.61
N ILE A 556 12.13 -39.72 -37.89
CA ILE A 556 11.04 -39.11 -37.11
C ILE A 556 9.95 -38.60 -38.06
N THR A 557 10.29 -37.86 -39.12
CA THR A 557 9.32 -37.39 -40.11
C THR A 557 8.62 -38.56 -40.82
N VAL A 558 9.37 -39.58 -41.27
CA VAL A 558 8.80 -40.76 -41.95
C VAL A 558 7.89 -41.55 -41.01
N ALA A 559 8.31 -41.81 -39.76
CA ALA A 559 7.47 -42.53 -38.78
C ALA A 559 6.19 -41.75 -38.44
N SER A 560 6.27 -40.42 -38.31
CA SER A 560 5.11 -39.56 -38.07
C SER A 560 4.12 -39.57 -39.24
N MET A 561 4.59 -39.56 -40.49
CA MET A 561 3.72 -39.70 -41.68
C MET A 561 3.03 -41.07 -41.72
N VAL A 562 3.78 -42.16 -41.46
CA VAL A 562 3.23 -43.52 -41.44
C VAL A 562 2.21 -43.70 -40.31
N LEU A 563 2.48 -43.21 -39.09
CA LEU A 563 1.50 -43.26 -37.99
C LEU A 563 0.32 -42.31 -38.19
N ALA A 564 0.47 -41.18 -38.89
CA ALA A 564 -0.66 -40.32 -39.25
C ALA A 564 -1.63 -41.04 -40.20
N ALA A 565 -1.12 -41.73 -41.22
CA ALA A 565 -1.90 -42.58 -42.10
C ALA A 565 -2.57 -43.74 -41.33
N TRP A 566 -1.83 -44.40 -40.43
CA TRP A 566 -2.35 -45.49 -39.61
C TRP A 566 -3.45 -45.04 -38.64
N ASN A 567 -3.29 -43.87 -38.01
CA ASN A 567 -4.30 -43.28 -37.12
C ASN A 567 -5.54 -42.80 -37.88
N PHE A 568 -5.42 -42.38 -39.15
CA PHE A 568 -6.58 -42.08 -40.00
C PHE A 568 -7.45 -43.33 -40.23
N VAL A 569 -6.82 -44.47 -40.52
CA VAL A 569 -7.50 -45.77 -40.65
C VAL A 569 -8.12 -46.22 -39.31
N PHE A 570 -7.35 -46.21 -38.22
CA PHE A 570 -7.85 -46.69 -36.92
C PHE A 570 -8.85 -45.74 -36.23
N ARG A 571 -8.88 -44.44 -36.55
CA ARG A 571 -9.94 -43.52 -36.06
C ARG A 571 -11.34 -43.92 -36.53
N ARG A 572 -11.47 -44.54 -37.71
CA ARG A 572 -12.75 -45.12 -38.18
C ARG A 572 -13.19 -46.34 -37.36
N LEU A 573 -12.26 -47.19 -36.91
CA LEU A 573 -12.59 -48.32 -36.03
C LEU A 573 -12.84 -47.88 -34.57
N ARG A 574 -12.02 -46.99 -34.01
CA ARG A 574 -12.09 -46.62 -32.58
C ARG A 574 -13.38 -45.88 -32.22
N LYS A 575 -13.98 -45.13 -33.15
CA LYS A 575 -15.30 -44.50 -32.97
C LYS A 575 -16.45 -45.49 -32.74
N ARG A 576 -16.29 -46.79 -33.03
CA ARG A 576 -17.28 -47.84 -32.74
C ARG A 576 -17.08 -48.57 -31.39
N LEU A 577 -16.02 -48.25 -30.63
CA LEU A 577 -15.59 -49.02 -29.45
C LEU A 577 -15.39 -48.19 -28.17
N GLN A 578 -15.69 -46.90 -28.17
CA GLN A 578 -15.44 -46.00 -27.02
C GLN A 578 -16.66 -45.17 -26.58
N ALA A 579 -17.87 -45.66 -26.80
CA ALA A 579 -19.03 -45.24 -26.02
C ALA A 579 -19.03 -45.98 -24.68
N GLY A 580 -18.68 -45.30 -23.58
CA GLY A 580 -18.85 -45.86 -22.22
C GLY A 580 -17.60 -46.00 -21.34
N LYS A 581 -16.74 -44.96 -21.22
CA LYS A 581 -15.82 -44.84 -20.07
C LYS A 581 -15.88 -43.43 -19.47
N ARG A 582 -16.19 -43.35 -18.17
CA ARG A 582 -16.22 -42.12 -17.36
C ARG A 582 -14.79 -41.57 -17.12
N PRO A 583 -14.64 -40.25 -16.90
CA PRO A 583 -13.38 -39.66 -16.41
C PRO A 583 -13.10 -40.05 -14.94
N PRO A 584 -11.84 -39.93 -14.48
CA PRO A 584 -11.48 -40.19 -13.08
C PRO A 584 -12.05 -39.14 -12.12
N GLN A 585 -12.28 -39.54 -10.87
CA GLN A 585 -12.82 -38.69 -9.80
C GLN A 585 -11.77 -37.71 -9.23
N PRO A 586 -12.21 -36.57 -8.64
CA PRO A 586 -11.33 -35.65 -7.92
C PRO A 586 -10.78 -36.25 -6.61
N PHE A 587 -9.78 -35.57 -6.04
CA PHE A 587 -9.06 -35.99 -4.84
C PHE A 587 -9.99 -36.24 -3.64
N SER A 588 -9.73 -37.31 -2.89
CA SER A 588 -10.33 -37.55 -1.57
C SER A 588 -9.59 -36.71 -0.54
N GLU A 589 -10.31 -35.91 0.23
CA GLU A 589 -9.78 -35.33 1.46
C GLU A 589 -9.40 -36.45 2.43
N LYS A 590 -8.29 -36.24 3.13
CA LYS A 590 -7.97 -36.93 4.39
C LYS A 590 -7.65 -35.86 5.42
N THR A 591 -8.46 -35.82 6.47
CA THR A 591 -8.24 -34.98 7.64
C THR A 591 -6.94 -35.42 8.32
N VAL A 592 -5.96 -34.53 8.38
CA VAL A 592 -4.74 -34.72 9.18
C VAL A 592 -4.92 -33.93 10.47
N SER A 593 -4.59 -34.55 11.61
CA SER A 593 -4.78 -33.95 12.94
C SER A 593 -3.79 -32.82 13.20
N ASP A 594 -4.30 -31.66 13.60
CA ASP A 594 -3.48 -30.53 14.06
C ASP A 594 -2.68 -30.89 15.32
N ALA A 595 -1.36 -30.98 15.17
CA ALA A 595 -0.43 -31.07 16.28
C ALA A 595 0.87 -30.34 15.90
N PHE A 596 0.92 -29.04 16.16
CA PHE A 596 2.09 -28.24 16.60
C PHE A 596 1.75 -26.74 16.52
N SER A 597 1.29 -26.17 17.64
CA SER A 597 1.09 -24.71 17.74
C SER A 597 2.42 -23.99 17.93
N PRO A 598 2.74 -22.94 17.14
CA PRO A 598 3.80 -22.00 17.51
C PRO A 598 3.42 -21.27 18.81
N ARG A 599 4.42 -20.93 19.64
CA ARG A 599 4.20 -20.19 20.90
C ARG A 599 3.59 -18.81 20.61
N PRO A 600 2.62 -18.33 21.40
CA PRO A 600 1.90 -17.09 21.09
C PRO A 600 2.79 -15.85 21.26
N SER A 601 3.04 -15.16 20.14
CA SER A 601 3.11 -13.70 20.09
C SER A 601 1.67 -13.14 20.00
N PRO A 602 1.40 -11.89 20.45
CA PRO A 602 0.07 -11.30 20.31
C PRO A 602 -0.35 -11.28 18.83
N PRO A 603 -1.62 -11.61 18.52
CA PRO A 603 -2.08 -11.67 17.14
C PRO A 603 -2.09 -10.27 16.51
N PRO A 604 -1.68 -10.13 15.24
CA PRO A 604 -1.86 -8.88 14.51
C PRO A 604 -3.35 -8.65 14.25
N LEU A 605 -3.81 -7.40 14.40
CA LEU A 605 -5.16 -7.02 13.99
C LEU A 605 -5.24 -7.06 12.45
N ILE A 606 -6.26 -7.73 11.93
CA ILE A 606 -6.50 -7.85 10.49
C ILE A 606 -7.86 -7.21 10.24
N HIS A 607 -7.91 -6.25 9.31
CA HIS A 607 -9.13 -5.55 8.95
C HIS A 607 -9.46 -5.80 7.47
N ILE A 608 -10.75 -5.89 7.17
CA ILE A 608 -11.25 -5.95 5.79
C ILE A 608 -11.83 -4.59 5.45
N ALA A 609 -11.18 -3.90 4.52
CA ALA A 609 -11.58 -2.61 3.97
C ALA A 609 -12.23 -2.82 2.60
N TRP A 610 -13.55 -2.67 2.53
CA TRP A 610 -14.29 -2.83 1.28
C TRP A 610 -14.00 -1.67 0.30
N ARG A 611 -13.50 -1.99 -0.90
CA ARG A 611 -13.23 -1.00 -1.97
C ARG A 611 -14.41 -0.72 -2.90
N SER A 612 -15.46 -1.53 -2.83
CA SER A 612 -16.67 -1.41 -3.65
C SER A 612 -17.88 -1.46 -2.74
N THR A 613 -18.90 -0.68 -3.07
CA THR A 613 -20.23 -0.74 -2.43
C THR A 613 -21.13 -1.82 -3.03
N GLN A 614 -20.69 -2.51 -4.10
CA GLN A 614 -21.47 -3.56 -4.75
C GLN A 614 -21.21 -4.93 -4.08
N PRO A 615 -22.23 -5.58 -3.49
CA PRO A 615 -22.04 -6.83 -2.76
C PRO A 615 -21.45 -7.98 -3.59
N GLU A 616 -21.76 -8.06 -4.89
CA GLU A 616 -21.18 -9.07 -5.79
C GLU A 616 -19.65 -8.93 -5.92
N GLN A 617 -19.14 -7.69 -5.96
CA GLN A 617 -17.70 -7.43 -6.06
C GLN A 617 -16.99 -7.67 -4.72
N GLN A 618 -17.67 -7.37 -3.61
CA GLN A 618 -17.23 -7.70 -2.25
C GLN A 618 -17.09 -9.22 -2.08
N ALA A 619 -18.16 -9.97 -2.39
CA ALA A 619 -18.20 -11.43 -2.31
C ALA A 619 -17.11 -12.08 -3.18
N ALA A 620 -17.00 -11.69 -4.46
CA ALA A 620 -16.01 -12.24 -5.38
C ALA A 620 -14.57 -12.02 -4.90
N ALA A 621 -14.27 -10.88 -4.27
CA ALA A 621 -12.95 -10.61 -3.73
C ALA A 621 -12.69 -11.37 -2.42
N VAL A 622 -13.70 -11.63 -1.60
CA VAL A 622 -13.54 -12.37 -0.33
C VAL A 622 -13.45 -13.88 -0.52
N ASP A 623 -14.11 -14.43 -1.54
CA ASP A 623 -14.06 -15.84 -1.96
C ASP A 623 -12.63 -16.39 -2.20
N ASP A 624 -11.68 -15.50 -2.45
CA ASP A 624 -10.28 -15.83 -2.72
C ASP A 624 -9.40 -15.87 -1.46
N LEU A 625 -9.85 -15.33 -0.31
CA LEU A 625 -9.03 -15.28 0.90
C LEU A 625 -8.61 -16.67 1.43
N PRO A 626 -9.49 -17.69 1.48
CA PRO A 626 -9.10 -19.05 1.86
C PRO A 626 -8.17 -19.74 0.84
N ARG A 627 -8.14 -19.26 -0.42
CA ARG A 627 -7.30 -19.82 -1.50
C ARG A 627 -5.86 -19.33 -1.43
N ILE A 628 -5.60 -18.27 -0.66
CA ILE A 628 -4.29 -17.61 -0.53
C ILE A 628 -3.73 -17.77 0.89
N CYS A 629 -4.60 -17.73 1.91
CA CYS A 629 -4.20 -17.98 3.28
C CYS A 629 -3.91 -19.47 3.52
N PRO A 630 -2.73 -19.85 4.06
CA PRO A 630 -2.38 -21.25 4.25
C PRO A 630 -2.85 -21.83 5.60
N THR A 631 -3.40 -21.03 6.51
CA THR A 631 -3.78 -21.41 7.89
C THR A 631 -5.23 -21.07 8.28
N ASP A 632 -6.12 -20.91 7.30
CA ASP A 632 -7.56 -20.68 7.52
C ASP A 632 -7.87 -19.52 8.50
N VAL A 633 -7.10 -18.42 8.38
CA VAL A 633 -7.34 -17.15 9.11
C VAL A 633 -8.68 -16.52 8.72
N PHE A 634 -9.17 -16.78 7.51
CA PHE A 634 -10.43 -16.26 7.01
C PHE A 634 -11.40 -17.43 6.82
N GLU A 635 -12.48 -17.45 7.60
CA GLU A 635 -13.58 -18.39 7.45
C GLU A 635 -14.79 -17.65 6.88
N LEU A 636 -15.35 -18.18 5.79
CA LEU A 636 -16.45 -17.56 5.06
C LEU A 636 -17.78 -18.17 5.50
N SER A 637 -18.80 -17.35 5.74
CA SER A 637 -20.12 -17.77 6.20
C SER A 637 -21.22 -16.96 5.51
N GLY A 638 -22.35 -17.61 5.18
CA GLY A 638 -23.51 -16.96 4.58
C GLY A 638 -23.73 -17.26 3.08
N ALA A 639 -24.99 -17.26 2.69
CA ALA A 639 -25.49 -17.27 1.31
C ALA A 639 -26.91 -16.66 1.36
N PRO A 640 -27.32 -15.76 0.45
CA PRO A 640 -26.77 -15.42 -0.88
C PRO A 640 -25.51 -14.53 -0.87
N PRO A 641 -24.85 -14.28 -2.04
CA PRO A 641 -23.66 -13.43 -2.17
C PRO A 641 -23.77 -12.01 -1.59
N GLU A 642 -24.97 -11.51 -1.32
CA GLU A 642 -25.21 -10.24 -0.62
C GLU A 642 -24.86 -10.28 0.88
N THR A 643 -24.55 -11.47 1.44
CA THR A 643 -24.43 -11.71 2.88
C THR A 643 -23.16 -12.47 3.30
N VAL A 644 -22.09 -12.41 2.49
CA VAL A 644 -20.82 -13.09 2.80
C VAL A 644 -20.14 -12.45 4.01
N GLN A 645 -20.30 -13.08 5.17
CA GLN A 645 -19.59 -12.74 6.40
C GLN A 645 -18.21 -13.40 6.41
N VAL A 646 -17.20 -12.67 6.90
CA VAL A 646 -15.83 -13.18 7.09
C VAL A 646 -15.50 -13.19 8.57
N THR A 647 -15.34 -14.38 9.13
CA THR A 647 -14.80 -14.56 10.48
C THR A 647 -13.27 -14.57 10.39
N ILE A 648 -12.62 -13.76 11.23
CA ILE A 648 -11.16 -13.57 11.22
C ILE A 648 -10.55 -14.26 12.45
N HIS A 649 -9.88 -15.39 12.20
CA HIS A 649 -9.13 -16.18 13.18
C HIS A 649 -7.67 -15.71 13.24
N ALA A 650 -7.46 -14.48 13.75
CA ALA A 650 -6.15 -13.83 13.76
C ALA A 650 -5.07 -14.59 14.56
N GLU A 651 -5.48 -15.43 15.52
CA GLU A 651 -4.60 -16.32 16.28
C GLU A 651 -3.99 -17.47 15.45
N ARG A 652 -4.60 -17.82 14.31
CA ARG A 652 -4.04 -18.79 13.34
C ARG A 652 -3.02 -18.15 12.40
N CYS A 653 -2.75 -16.85 12.54
CA CYS A 653 -1.98 -16.10 11.56
C CYS A 653 -0.47 -16.27 11.73
N ILE A 654 0.17 -16.91 10.74
CA ILE A 654 1.63 -17.14 10.72
C ILE A 654 2.45 -15.98 10.13
N CYS A 655 1.85 -14.79 9.96
CA CYS A 655 2.54 -13.61 9.41
C CYS A 655 3.22 -13.79 8.04
N CYS A 656 2.69 -14.68 7.20
CA CYS A 656 3.23 -14.99 5.86
C CYS A 656 3.05 -13.88 4.80
N GLN A 657 2.33 -12.82 5.14
CA GLN A 657 2.05 -11.65 4.30
C GLN A 657 1.29 -11.90 2.99
N ALA A 658 0.89 -13.14 2.70
CA ALA A 658 0.28 -13.51 1.42
C ALA A 658 -1.05 -12.79 1.15
N CYS A 659 -2.02 -12.91 2.06
CA CYS A 659 -3.41 -12.49 1.84
C CYS A 659 -3.56 -10.98 1.54
N TRP A 660 -2.86 -10.12 2.26
CA TRP A 660 -2.98 -8.66 2.12
C TRP A 660 -2.21 -8.08 0.94
N ARG A 661 -1.20 -8.81 0.46
CA ARG A 661 -0.46 -8.43 -0.75
C ARG A 661 -1.19 -8.75 -2.04
N THR A 662 -2.05 -9.74 -2.01
CA THR A 662 -2.83 -10.20 -3.16
C THR A 662 -4.24 -9.65 -3.17
N ASN A 663 -4.80 -9.39 -1.98
CA ASN A 663 -6.16 -8.96 -1.83
C ASN A 663 -6.18 -7.56 -1.23
N VAL A 664 -6.50 -6.61 -2.09
CA VAL A 664 -6.56 -5.17 -1.78
C VAL A 664 -7.63 -4.79 -0.76
N LEU A 665 -8.49 -5.74 -0.36
CA LEU A 665 -9.46 -5.58 0.70
C LEU A 665 -8.91 -5.93 2.08
N VAL A 666 -7.87 -6.76 2.17
CA VAL A 666 -7.26 -7.08 3.47
C VAL A 666 -6.16 -6.07 3.74
N ASP A 667 -6.39 -5.17 4.68
CA ASP A 667 -5.29 -4.41 5.27
C ASP A 667 -4.82 -5.14 6.53
N TRP A 668 -3.50 -5.21 6.68
CA TRP A 668 -2.93 -5.60 7.96
C TRP A 668 -2.98 -4.38 8.86
N GLY A 669 -4.05 -4.38 9.65
CA GLY A 669 -4.29 -3.48 10.76
C GLY A 669 -3.13 -3.48 11.73
N ARG A 670 -2.11 -2.69 11.39
CA ARG A 670 -1.23 -2.09 12.38
C ARG A 670 -1.91 -0.86 13.00
N ASN A 671 -3.22 -0.96 13.21
CA ASN A 671 -3.84 -0.36 14.38
C ASN A 671 -3.32 -1.12 15.59
N GLY A 672 -2.03 -0.89 15.87
CA GLY A 672 -1.33 -1.16 17.10
C GLY A 672 -1.79 -0.24 18.23
N ALA A 673 -3.01 0.28 18.15
CA ALA A 673 -3.98 0.06 19.21
C ALA A 673 -4.47 -1.41 19.23
N ALA A 674 -3.52 -2.36 19.36
CA ALA A 674 -3.67 -3.28 20.47
C ALA A 674 -3.98 -2.38 21.67
N SER A 675 -5.17 -2.56 22.25
CA SER A 675 -5.67 -1.82 23.41
C SER A 675 -4.51 -1.20 24.16
N ALA A 676 -4.43 0.13 24.22
CA ALA A 676 -3.54 0.74 25.17
C ALA A 676 -3.91 0.08 26.50
N ARG A 677 -3.03 -0.81 26.99
CA ARG A 677 -2.88 -0.96 28.41
C ARG A 677 -2.46 0.43 28.82
N VAL A 678 -3.47 1.21 29.20
CA VAL A 678 -3.47 2.06 30.37
C VAL A 678 -2.22 1.69 31.16
N GLY A 679 -1.14 2.46 30.91
CA GLY A 679 -0.05 2.49 31.88
C GLY A 679 -0.73 2.88 33.18
N PRO A 680 -0.53 2.16 34.29
CA PRO A 680 -1.43 2.20 35.43
C PRO A 680 -1.57 3.63 35.92
N ALA A 681 -2.73 4.23 35.60
CA ALA A 681 -3.03 5.64 35.77
C ALA A 681 -4.39 5.74 36.46
N GLY A 682 -4.37 5.50 37.77
CA GLY A 682 -5.55 5.56 38.64
C GLY A 682 -6.44 4.31 38.57
N GLU A 683 -6.82 3.81 39.74
CA GLU A 683 -7.97 2.94 39.88
C GLU A 683 -9.25 3.77 39.65
N ALA A 684 -9.89 3.64 38.49
CA ALA A 684 -11.17 4.29 38.19
C ALA A 684 -12.01 3.43 37.21
N ASP A 685 -13.09 2.85 37.74
CA ASP A 685 -14.19 2.13 37.07
C ASP A 685 -13.88 1.16 35.91
N ALA A 686 -13.63 -0.10 36.27
CA ALA A 686 -13.53 -1.23 35.35
C ALA A 686 -14.91 -1.79 34.87
N GLY A 687 -15.82 -0.90 34.46
CA GLY A 687 -17.16 -1.24 33.97
C GLY A 687 -17.39 -0.90 32.49
N PRO A 688 -18.41 -1.49 31.83
CA PRO A 688 -18.69 -1.23 30.41
C PRO A 688 -19.09 0.22 30.11
N HIS A 689 -19.61 0.96 31.10
CA HIS A 689 -19.80 2.42 31.01
C HIS A 689 -18.48 3.21 30.92
N GLY A 690 -17.39 2.70 31.51
CA GLY A 690 -16.05 3.30 31.42
C GLY A 690 -15.41 3.10 30.05
N GLU A 691 -15.53 1.89 29.47
CA GLU A 691 -15.11 1.63 28.07
C GLU A 691 -15.88 2.55 27.11
N LEU A 692 -17.21 2.65 27.28
CA LEU A 692 -18.06 3.47 26.42
C LEU A 692 -17.73 4.96 26.50
N ARG A 693 -17.43 5.48 27.70
CA ARG A 693 -16.93 6.86 27.88
C ARG A 693 -15.63 7.08 27.12
N SER A 694 -14.63 6.21 27.32
CA SER A 694 -13.33 6.33 26.64
C SER A 694 -13.45 6.29 25.12
N LEU A 695 -14.38 5.50 24.56
CA LEU A 695 -14.60 5.42 23.12
C LEU A 695 -15.26 6.67 22.55
N LEU A 696 -16.22 7.27 23.27
CA LEU A 696 -16.87 8.52 22.87
C LEU A 696 -15.88 9.71 22.90
N ASP A 697 -15.02 9.75 23.91
CA ASP A 697 -14.02 10.81 24.08
C ASP A 697 -12.91 10.72 23.03
N GLU A 698 -12.44 9.51 22.71
CA GLU A 698 -11.47 9.27 21.61
C GLU A 698 -12.08 9.58 20.24
N LEU A 699 -13.37 9.26 20.00
CA LEU A 699 -14.05 9.62 18.77
C LEU A 699 -14.13 11.15 18.59
N GLU A 700 -14.45 11.89 19.64
CA GLU A 700 -14.49 13.36 19.60
C GLU A 700 -13.13 13.95 19.23
N ARG A 701 -12.06 13.41 19.84
CA ARG A 701 -10.67 13.79 19.53
C ARG A 701 -10.33 13.54 18.07
N LYS A 702 -10.68 12.37 17.51
CA LYS A 702 -10.39 12.04 16.11
C LYS A 702 -11.20 12.85 15.10
N LEU A 703 -12.42 13.25 15.45
CA LEU A 703 -13.20 14.19 14.66
C LEU A 703 -12.54 15.58 14.67
N GLY A 704 -12.03 16.05 15.82
CA GLY A 704 -11.28 17.30 15.95
C GLY A 704 -9.93 17.30 15.21
N GLU A 705 -9.16 16.20 15.28
CA GLU A 705 -7.87 16.06 14.56
C GLU A 705 -8.03 16.13 13.04
N PHE A 706 -9.12 15.59 12.49
CA PHE A 706 -9.43 15.70 11.06
C PHE A 706 -9.74 17.14 10.66
N ASP A 707 -10.53 17.84 11.47
CA ASP A 707 -10.90 19.23 11.18
C ASP A 707 -9.67 20.15 11.33
N ALA A 708 -8.76 19.86 12.26
CA ALA A 708 -7.46 20.54 12.37
C ALA A 708 -6.56 20.24 11.16
N ALA A 709 -6.43 18.97 10.77
CA ALA A 709 -5.65 18.57 9.60
C ALA A 709 -6.15 19.26 8.34
N LEU A 710 -7.46 19.34 8.13
CA LEU A 710 -8.05 20.00 6.95
C LEU A 710 -7.74 21.50 6.87
N ILE A 711 -7.38 22.16 7.98
CA ILE A 711 -6.97 23.56 8.03
C ILE A 711 -5.46 23.73 7.69
N GLU A 712 -4.66 22.67 7.80
CA GLU A 712 -3.19 22.72 7.65
C GLU A 712 -2.69 22.64 6.19
N GLY A 713 -3.52 22.27 5.20
CA GLY A 713 -3.08 22.24 3.80
C GLY A 713 -4.17 22.03 2.74
N PRO A 714 -3.89 22.33 1.45
CA PRO A 714 -4.85 22.17 0.37
C PRO A 714 -5.05 20.69 -0.01
N ALA A 715 -6.16 20.11 0.45
CA ALA A 715 -6.55 18.71 0.25
C ALA A 715 -6.85 18.27 -1.20
N LEU A 716 -6.48 19.06 -2.21
CA LEU A 716 -6.58 18.69 -3.63
C LEU A 716 -5.21 18.57 -4.33
N VAL A 717 -4.12 18.95 -3.66
CA VAL A 717 -2.76 18.99 -4.24
C VAL A 717 -1.83 17.98 -3.57
N ASP A 718 -1.88 17.82 -2.24
CA ASP A 718 -0.99 16.92 -1.51
C ASP A 718 -1.63 15.55 -1.20
N ARG A 719 -1.19 14.51 -1.91
CA ARG A 719 -1.79 13.17 -1.82
C ARG A 719 -1.50 12.47 -0.47
N PRO A 720 -0.30 12.55 0.13
CA PRO A 720 -0.05 12.22 1.54
C PRO A 720 -1.01 12.86 2.55
N HIS A 721 -1.33 14.15 2.40
CA HIS A 721 -2.29 14.84 3.28
C HIS A 721 -3.71 14.24 3.15
N ASN A 722 -4.11 13.91 1.92
CA ASN A 722 -5.40 13.24 1.67
C ASN A 722 -5.46 11.83 2.28
N ASP A 723 -4.36 11.07 2.21
CA ASP A 723 -4.28 9.75 2.84
C ASP A 723 -4.36 9.85 4.38
N TYR A 724 -3.86 10.95 4.97
CA TYR A 724 -3.97 11.24 6.40
C TYR A 724 -5.41 11.59 6.81
N LEU A 725 -6.09 12.46 6.04
CA LEU A 725 -7.52 12.75 6.23
C LEU A 725 -8.36 11.47 6.10
N GLU A 726 -8.08 10.63 5.10
CA GLU A 726 -8.75 9.34 4.90
C GLU A 726 -8.54 8.39 6.09
N MET A 727 -7.32 8.31 6.63
CA MET A 727 -7.01 7.53 7.82
C MET A 727 -7.79 8.01 9.05
N LEU A 728 -7.87 9.32 9.28
CA LEU A 728 -8.65 9.91 10.38
C LEU A 728 -10.16 9.68 10.22
N ALA A 729 -10.69 9.72 8.99
CA ALA A 729 -12.10 9.39 8.73
C ALA A 729 -12.41 7.91 9.01
N ARG A 730 -11.58 6.99 8.50
CA ARG A 730 -11.69 5.54 8.77
C ARG A 730 -11.58 5.22 10.25
N TYR A 731 -10.71 5.90 11.01
CA TYR A 731 -10.58 5.68 12.45
C TYR A 731 -11.85 6.13 13.20
N ALA A 732 -12.43 7.28 12.85
CA ALA A 732 -13.73 7.68 13.39
C ALA A 732 -14.81 6.61 13.12
N GLN A 733 -14.87 6.03 11.92
CA GLN A 733 -15.80 4.94 11.58
C GLN A 733 -15.56 3.65 12.39
N GLN A 734 -14.32 3.32 12.74
CA GLN A 734 -14.02 2.17 13.61
C GLN A 734 -14.49 2.41 15.05
N LEU A 735 -14.31 3.62 15.58
CA LEU A 735 -14.74 3.98 16.92
C LEU A 735 -16.28 3.96 17.04
N THR A 736 -17.01 4.45 16.04
CA THR A 736 -18.50 4.38 16.05
C THR A 736 -19.03 2.95 15.98
N ASN A 737 -18.38 2.07 15.20
CA ASN A 737 -18.70 0.65 15.18
C ASN A 737 -18.44 -0.01 16.55
N ARG A 738 -17.34 0.32 17.23
CA ARG A 738 -17.04 -0.21 18.56
C ARG A 738 -18.02 0.30 19.64
N ILE A 739 -18.42 1.57 19.58
CA ILE A 739 -19.48 2.13 20.43
C ILE A 739 -20.78 1.33 20.28
N ARG A 740 -21.17 1.01 19.05
CA ARG A 740 -22.35 0.17 18.76
C ARG A 740 -22.21 -1.26 19.28
N GLU A 741 -21.03 -1.89 19.18
CA GLU A 741 -20.78 -3.22 19.76
C GLU A 741 -20.96 -3.21 21.28
N VAL A 742 -20.34 -2.26 21.98
CA VAL A 742 -20.43 -2.14 23.46
C VAL A 742 -21.89 -1.93 23.90
N LEU A 743 -22.63 -1.05 23.22
CA LEU A 743 -24.07 -0.83 23.46
C LEU A 743 -24.92 -2.08 23.20
N ASN A 744 -24.58 -2.90 22.20
CA ASN A 744 -25.25 -4.17 21.98
C ASN A 744 -24.98 -5.17 23.11
N THR A 745 -23.80 -5.17 23.72
CA THR A 745 -23.46 -6.06 24.85
C THR A 745 -23.98 -5.59 26.21
N LEU A 746 -24.28 -4.29 26.38
CA LEU A 746 -24.76 -3.69 27.62
C LEU A 746 -26.15 -4.23 28.03
N SER A 747 -26.17 -5.17 28.98
CA SER A 747 -27.39 -5.84 29.44
C SER A 747 -28.08 -5.15 30.61
N GLU A 748 -27.45 -4.11 31.19
CA GLU A 748 -27.87 -3.46 32.44
C GLU A 748 -28.79 -2.24 32.21
N LEU A 749 -28.90 -1.76 30.97
CA LEU A 749 -29.80 -0.65 30.61
C LEU A 749 -31.24 -1.14 30.39
N PRO A 750 -32.27 -0.44 30.90
CA PRO A 750 -33.66 -0.75 30.60
C PRO A 750 -33.96 -0.69 29.09
N GLU A 751 -34.88 -1.52 28.59
CA GLU A 751 -35.09 -1.72 27.14
C GLU A 751 -35.35 -0.43 26.35
N GLY A 752 -36.10 0.52 26.92
CA GLY A 752 -36.40 1.81 26.26
C GLY A 752 -35.14 2.64 25.98
N PRO A 753 -34.43 3.11 27.03
CA PRO A 753 -33.14 3.80 26.89
C PRO A 753 -32.11 3.04 26.04
N ARG A 754 -32.04 1.71 26.18
CA ARG A 754 -31.12 0.87 25.37
C ARG A 754 -31.48 0.90 23.89
N ARG A 755 -32.76 0.80 23.52
CA ARG A 755 -33.23 0.89 22.13
C ARG A 755 -32.88 2.26 21.53
N SER A 756 -33.18 3.34 22.24
CA SER A 756 -32.82 4.69 21.78
C SER A 756 -31.30 4.89 21.68
N ALA A 757 -30.50 4.40 22.63
CA ALA A 757 -29.03 4.48 22.53
C ALA A 757 -28.49 3.73 21.30
N LEU A 758 -29.08 2.58 20.95
CA LEU A 758 -28.73 1.83 19.74
C LEU A 758 -29.14 2.56 18.46
N GLU A 759 -30.36 3.12 18.39
CA GLU A 759 -30.82 3.94 17.25
C GLU A 759 -29.86 5.12 16.98
N TRP A 760 -29.40 5.79 18.04
CA TRP A 760 -28.42 6.88 17.93
C TRP A 760 -27.01 6.38 17.56
N ALA A 761 -26.60 5.19 18.00
CA ALA A 761 -25.33 4.57 17.61
C ALA A 761 -25.31 4.13 16.13
N ASP A 762 -26.41 3.59 15.61
CA ASP A 762 -26.56 3.26 14.20
C ASP A 762 -26.61 4.51 13.31
N ALA A 763 -27.29 5.58 13.74
CA ALA A 763 -27.25 6.87 13.05
C ALA A 763 -25.82 7.48 13.04
N LEU A 764 -25.10 7.39 14.17
CA LEU A 764 -23.71 7.81 14.29
C LEU A 764 -22.76 7.00 13.40
N ALA A 765 -22.95 5.67 13.32
CA ALA A 765 -22.18 4.78 12.45
C ALA A 765 -22.44 5.09 10.96
N THR A 766 -23.71 5.31 10.59
CA THR A 766 -24.11 5.71 9.23
C THR A 766 -23.44 7.02 8.81
N ARG A 767 -23.43 8.04 9.69
CA ARG A 767 -22.72 9.30 9.42
C ARG A 767 -21.21 9.15 9.31
N ALA A 768 -20.60 8.25 10.08
CA ALA A 768 -19.17 7.97 9.98
C ALA A 768 -18.80 7.29 8.64
N GLU A 769 -19.70 6.46 8.10
CA GLU A 769 -19.55 5.86 6.77
C GLU A 769 -19.71 6.91 5.66
N GLU A 770 -20.74 7.76 5.73
CA GLU A 770 -20.93 8.88 4.79
C GLU A 770 -19.72 9.82 4.79
N ARG A 771 -19.20 10.18 5.96
CA ARG A 771 -17.99 10.98 6.14
C ARG A 771 -16.76 10.34 5.50
N THR A 772 -16.58 9.03 5.68
CA THR A 772 -15.46 8.28 5.11
C THR A 772 -15.57 8.22 3.58
N ARG A 773 -16.79 8.04 3.05
CA ARG A 773 -17.07 8.11 1.62
C ARG A 773 -16.79 9.50 1.04
N HIS A 774 -17.24 10.57 1.69
CA HIS A 774 -16.97 11.95 1.28
C HIS A 774 -15.46 12.26 1.30
N THR A 775 -14.72 11.80 2.31
CA THR A 775 -13.26 11.94 2.37
C THR A 775 -12.57 11.23 1.20
N TRP A 776 -12.96 9.98 0.91
CA TRP A 776 -12.44 9.19 -0.21
C TRP A 776 -12.72 9.82 -1.58
N GLU A 777 -13.88 10.45 -1.76
CA GLU A 777 -14.28 11.14 -2.98
C GLU A 777 -13.63 12.53 -3.14
N GLY A 778 -12.80 12.96 -2.20
CA GLY A 778 -12.18 14.30 -2.19
C GLY A 778 -13.13 15.43 -1.77
N ARG A 779 -14.29 15.11 -1.19
CA ARG A 779 -15.33 16.04 -0.74
C ARG A 779 -15.10 16.44 0.72
N PHE A 780 -13.96 17.07 1.00
CA PHE A 780 -13.49 17.31 2.36
C PHE A 780 -14.36 18.30 3.15
N SER A 781 -14.96 19.31 2.50
CA SER A 781 -15.93 20.21 3.14
C SER A 781 -17.16 19.44 3.64
N TRP A 782 -17.65 18.46 2.87
CA TRP A 782 -18.77 17.60 3.25
C TRP A 782 -18.36 16.61 4.36
N ALA A 783 -17.15 16.05 4.31
CA ALA A 783 -16.62 15.21 5.38
C ALA A 783 -16.40 15.98 6.70
N ALA A 784 -16.04 17.26 6.64
CA ALA A 784 -16.01 18.15 7.80
C ALA A 784 -17.43 18.47 8.31
N ALA A 785 -18.41 18.70 7.42
CA ALA A 785 -19.80 18.88 7.79
C ALA A 785 -20.41 17.65 8.50
N ASP A 786 -20.16 16.44 7.97
CA ASP A 786 -20.52 15.20 8.65
C ASP A 786 -19.79 15.07 10.00
N GLY A 787 -18.51 15.46 10.08
CA GLY A 787 -17.75 15.47 11.33
C GLY A 787 -18.33 16.41 12.40
N ARG A 788 -18.76 17.61 12.01
CA ARG A 788 -19.48 18.55 12.88
C ARG A 788 -20.82 17.97 13.34
N SER A 789 -21.61 17.41 12.42
CA SER A 789 -22.88 16.73 12.71
C SER A 789 -22.71 15.58 13.71
N MET A 790 -21.69 14.73 13.50
CA MET A 790 -21.34 13.64 14.42
C MET A 790 -21.04 14.14 15.83
N ARG A 791 -20.20 15.20 15.98
CA ARG A 791 -19.86 15.78 17.30
C ARG A 791 -21.07 16.46 17.96
N GLN A 792 -21.70 17.40 17.27
CA GLN A 792 -22.69 18.31 17.84
C GLN A 792 -24.05 17.68 18.06
N HIS A 793 -24.45 16.73 17.21
CA HIS A 793 -25.75 16.07 17.30
C HIS A 793 -25.61 14.66 17.89
N HIS A 794 -24.96 13.74 17.17
CA HIS A 794 -25.01 12.31 17.49
C HIS A 794 -24.27 11.95 18.78
N LEU A 795 -23.03 12.40 18.95
CA LEU A 795 -22.21 12.16 20.14
C LEU A 795 -22.84 12.81 21.39
N ALA A 796 -23.34 14.04 21.26
CA ALA A 796 -24.04 14.76 22.32
C ALA A 796 -25.40 14.14 22.68
N GLY A 797 -26.09 13.49 21.72
CA GLY A 797 -27.30 12.70 21.98
C GLY A 797 -26.99 11.42 22.76
N LEU A 798 -25.99 10.67 22.32
CA LEU A 798 -25.51 9.45 22.98
C LEU A 798 -25.08 9.71 24.43
N ARG A 799 -24.22 10.70 24.69
CA ARG A 799 -23.80 11.03 26.07
C ARG A 799 -24.98 11.39 26.98
N ARG A 800 -25.97 12.14 26.48
CA ARG A 800 -27.20 12.47 27.22
C ARG A 800 -28.06 11.24 27.53
N LEU A 801 -28.25 10.34 26.57
CA LEU A 801 -29.02 9.09 26.76
C LEU A 801 -28.34 8.12 27.74
N LEU A 802 -27.00 8.13 27.79
CA LEU A 802 -26.19 7.23 28.61
C LEU A 802 -25.79 7.84 29.97
N ALA A 803 -26.25 9.06 30.27
CA ALA A 803 -25.85 9.85 31.44
C ALA A 803 -24.32 9.98 31.63
N LEU A 804 -23.56 9.97 30.52
CA LEU A 804 -22.10 10.08 30.55
C LEU A 804 -21.68 11.56 30.53
N PRO A 805 -20.79 12.01 31.42
CA PRO A 805 -20.26 13.37 31.39
C PRO A 805 -19.50 13.63 30.10
N THR A 806 -19.54 14.88 29.63
CA THR A 806 -18.69 15.32 28.52
C THR A 806 -17.23 15.43 28.97
N PRO A 807 -16.23 15.23 28.09
CA PRO A 807 -14.81 15.16 28.48
C PRO A 807 -14.19 16.49 28.97
N ALA A 808 -14.98 17.57 29.05
CA ALA A 808 -14.59 18.93 29.41
C ALA A 808 -14.19 19.13 30.90
N GLU A 809 -13.97 18.06 31.66
CA GLU A 809 -13.56 18.12 33.08
C GLU A 809 -12.18 17.47 33.35
N ALA A 810 -11.47 16.97 32.32
CA ALA A 810 -10.14 16.37 32.49
C ALA A 810 -8.98 17.18 31.87
N ILE A 811 -9.24 18.09 30.93
CA ILE A 811 -8.24 19.04 30.37
C ILE A 811 -8.93 20.38 30.09
N ILE A 812 -9.13 21.19 31.14
CA ILE A 812 -9.33 22.65 30.99
C ILE A 812 -8.54 23.37 32.09
N GLU A 813 -7.28 23.64 31.80
CA GLU A 813 -6.69 24.91 32.25
C GLU A 813 -6.74 25.83 31.02
N HIS A 814 -7.46 26.95 31.13
CA HIS A 814 -7.76 27.91 30.05
C HIS A 814 -8.61 27.41 28.86
N MET A 815 -9.94 27.35 29.06
CA MET A 815 -10.98 27.80 28.10
C MET A 815 -12.36 27.71 28.78
N SER A 816 -12.81 28.81 29.40
CA SER A 816 -14.16 28.92 29.99
C SER A 816 -15.01 29.94 29.24
N GLY A 817 -16.25 29.57 28.91
CA GLY A 817 -17.29 30.50 28.44
C GLY A 817 -17.56 30.45 26.93
N LEU A 818 -18.59 29.70 26.53
CA LEU A 818 -19.17 29.80 25.18
C LEU A 818 -19.90 31.14 25.02
N ARG A 819 -19.62 31.84 23.92
CA ARG A 819 -20.65 32.26 22.96
C ARG A 819 -20.03 32.32 21.56
N ILE A 820 -20.77 31.79 20.59
CA ILE A 820 -20.42 31.83 19.16
C ILE A 820 -20.98 33.13 18.61
N ASP A 821 -20.22 33.82 17.75
CA ASP A 821 -20.71 34.44 16.50
C ASP A 821 -19.52 35.01 15.70
N TRP A 822 -19.40 34.57 14.44
CA TRP A 822 -18.43 34.95 13.38
C TRP A 822 -16.93 34.54 13.56
N LEU A 823 -16.30 34.10 12.45
CA LEU A 823 -14.97 33.43 12.30
C LEU A 823 -13.73 34.36 12.50
N PRO A 824 -12.44 33.89 12.48
CA PRO A 824 -11.82 32.60 12.89
C PRO A 824 -10.42 32.75 13.63
N PRO A 825 -9.73 31.65 14.03
CA PRO A 825 -8.40 31.68 14.69
C PRO A 825 -7.20 31.29 13.79
N VAL A 826 -5.95 31.70 14.12
CA VAL A 826 -4.62 31.33 13.49
C VAL A 826 -3.47 31.46 14.57
N PRO A 827 -2.13 31.39 14.33
CA PRO A 827 -1.07 31.82 15.32
C PRO A 827 -0.17 33.04 14.92
N PRO A 828 0.14 34.07 15.77
CA PRO A 828 0.60 35.42 15.32
C PRO A 828 1.96 35.60 14.63
N SER A 829 2.93 34.71 14.75
CA SER A 829 4.13 34.80 13.92
C SER A 829 3.84 34.58 12.42
N HIS A 830 2.69 33.96 12.09
CA HIS A 830 2.21 33.78 10.72
C HIS A 830 0.69 34.05 10.51
N ARG A 831 -0.06 34.65 11.48
CA ARG A 831 -1.49 35.05 11.31
C ARG A 831 -1.69 36.03 10.15
N ALA A 832 -0.67 36.85 9.85
CA ALA A 832 -0.79 38.14 9.17
C ALA A 832 -1.20 38.10 7.68
N ASP A 833 -1.68 36.97 7.16
CA ASP A 833 -2.01 36.83 5.74
C ASP A 833 -3.20 35.90 5.46
N ALA A 834 -3.45 34.84 6.26
CA ALA A 834 -4.48 33.84 5.95
C ALA A 834 -5.92 34.39 6.01
N CYS A 835 -6.28 35.09 7.10
CA CYS A 835 -7.60 35.71 7.26
C CYS A 835 -7.85 36.78 6.18
N MET A 836 -6.83 37.58 5.90
CA MET A 836 -6.87 38.61 4.86
C MET A 836 -7.04 37.98 3.47
N LYS A 837 -6.31 36.91 3.13
CA LYS A 837 -6.48 36.16 1.88
C LYS A 837 -7.87 35.57 1.72
N HIS A 838 -8.45 35.02 2.80
CA HIS A 838 -9.81 34.48 2.75
C HIS A 838 -10.85 35.59 2.53
N MET A 839 -10.74 36.71 3.25
CA MET A 839 -11.59 37.89 3.08
C MET A 839 -11.45 38.55 1.70
N LEU A 840 -10.24 38.56 1.12
CA LEU A 840 -9.98 39.05 -0.24
C LEU A 840 -10.59 38.11 -1.31
N ALA A 841 -10.46 36.80 -1.14
CA ALA A 841 -11.04 35.81 -2.06
C ALA A 841 -12.58 35.82 -2.01
N ASP A 842 -13.15 36.03 -0.82
CA ASP A 842 -14.59 36.18 -0.61
C ASP A 842 -15.14 37.49 -1.22
N LEU A 843 -14.47 38.64 -0.99
CA LEU A 843 -14.80 39.90 -1.65
C LEU A 843 -14.70 39.79 -3.18
N ALA A 844 -13.72 39.04 -3.69
CA ALA A 844 -13.57 38.78 -5.12
C ALA A 844 -14.69 37.88 -5.69
N SER A 845 -15.15 36.86 -4.94
CA SER A 845 -16.26 36.00 -5.39
C SER A 845 -17.59 36.77 -5.41
N HIS A 846 -17.86 37.58 -4.39
CA HIS A 846 -19.02 38.47 -4.33
C HIS A 846 -18.99 39.51 -5.46
N ARG A 847 -17.82 40.09 -5.75
CA ARG A 847 -17.64 41.01 -6.87
C ARG A 847 -17.91 40.33 -8.22
N TYR A 848 -17.39 39.11 -8.42
CA TYR A 848 -17.59 38.32 -9.62
C TYR A 848 -19.08 37.94 -9.83
N MET A 849 -19.80 37.64 -8.74
CA MET A 849 -21.25 37.48 -8.77
C MET A 849 -21.96 38.79 -9.17
N LEU A 850 -21.65 39.91 -8.52
CA LEU A 850 -22.25 41.22 -8.81
C LEU A 850 -22.05 41.67 -10.27
N GLU A 851 -20.90 41.37 -10.87
CA GLU A 851 -20.64 41.63 -12.30
C GLU A 851 -21.39 40.66 -13.21
N THR A 852 -21.56 39.40 -12.80
CA THR A 852 -22.35 38.42 -13.53
C THR A 852 -23.83 38.82 -13.56
N LEU A 853 -24.39 39.25 -12.44
CA LEU A 853 -25.77 39.76 -12.32
C LEU A 853 -25.97 41.07 -13.10
N GLN A 854 -24.95 41.92 -13.21
CA GLN A 854 -25.02 43.18 -13.99
C GLN A 854 -24.78 43.02 -15.50
N SER A 855 -23.98 42.04 -15.92
CA SER A 855 -23.64 41.81 -17.34
C SER A 855 -24.67 40.94 -18.08
N THR A 856 -25.53 40.24 -17.35
CA THR A 856 -26.56 39.38 -17.92
C THR A 856 -27.83 40.19 -18.19
N LYS A 857 -28.20 40.36 -19.47
CA LYS A 857 -29.53 40.88 -19.82
C LYS A 857 -30.58 39.80 -19.55
N PHE A 858 -31.35 39.96 -18.48
CA PHE A 858 -32.46 39.08 -18.17
C PHE A 858 -33.48 39.05 -19.32
N ALA A 859 -33.80 37.86 -19.78
CA ALA A 859 -34.94 37.55 -20.65
C ALA A 859 -35.83 36.55 -19.88
N GLU A 860 -36.21 36.93 -18.66
CA GLU A 860 -36.72 36.05 -17.61
C GLU A 860 -38.04 36.58 -17.02
N GLY A 861 -38.70 35.79 -16.18
CA GLY A 861 -40.00 36.15 -15.61
C GLY A 861 -39.89 37.19 -14.48
N ALA A 862 -40.92 38.04 -14.33
CA ALA A 862 -40.91 39.17 -13.38
C ALA A 862 -40.52 38.78 -11.95
N ASP A 863 -41.00 37.63 -11.45
CA ASP A 863 -40.68 37.12 -10.10
C ASP A 863 -39.20 36.78 -9.90
N GLN A 864 -38.54 36.32 -10.96
CA GLN A 864 -37.13 35.92 -10.94
C GLN A 864 -36.21 37.14 -10.97
N GLU A 865 -36.63 38.21 -11.65
CA GLU A 865 -35.94 39.50 -11.69
C GLU A 865 -36.05 40.24 -10.34
N GLU A 866 -37.23 40.24 -9.70
CA GLU A 866 -37.43 40.85 -8.36
C GLU A 866 -36.55 40.17 -7.29
N LEU A 867 -36.46 38.83 -7.30
CA LEU A 867 -35.63 38.05 -6.37
C LEU A 867 -34.12 38.29 -6.56
N LEU A 868 -33.63 38.35 -7.80
CA LEU A 868 -32.21 38.60 -8.09
C LEU A 868 -31.84 40.07 -7.88
N ALA A 869 -32.78 41.01 -8.05
CA ALA A 869 -32.58 42.41 -7.70
C ALA A 869 -32.42 42.61 -6.19
N ALA A 870 -33.23 41.91 -5.37
CA ALA A 870 -33.06 41.87 -3.92
C ALA A 870 -31.67 41.35 -3.52
N LEU A 871 -31.26 40.18 -4.05
CA LEU A 871 -29.92 39.63 -3.78
C LEU A 871 -28.79 40.57 -4.24
N THR A 872 -28.97 41.28 -5.35
CA THR A 872 -27.99 42.26 -5.84
C THR A 872 -27.86 43.47 -4.91
N ALA A 873 -28.91 43.84 -4.17
CA ALA A 873 -28.85 44.90 -3.17
C ALA A 873 -28.10 44.42 -1.91
N ASP A 874 -28.48 43.29 -1.34
CA ASP A 874 -27.86 42.71 -0.14
C ASP A 874 -26.37 42.47 -0.34
N LEU A 875 -25.97 41.82 -1.45
CA LEU A 875 -24.55 41.57 -1.76
C LEU A 875 -23.72 42.84 -1.93
N ARG A 876 -24.34 43.98 -2.26
CA ARG A 876 -23.65 45.29 -2.30
C ARG A 876 -23.47 45.88 -0.91
N GLU A 877 -24.44 45.72 -0.01
CA GLU A 877 -24.31 46.16 1.38
C GLU A 877 -23.29 45.28 2.13
N ASP A 878 -23.32 43.96 1.94
CA ASP A 878 -22.33 43.02 2.49
C ASP A 878 -20.90 43.30 1.99
N CYS A 879 -20.73 43.54 0.68
CA CYS A 879 -19.44 43.96 0.13
C CYS A 879 -18.95 45.27 0.76
N ALA A 880 -19.85 46.24 0.98
CA ALA A 880 -19.49 47.52 1.59
C ALA A 880 -19.07 47.33 3.07
N ALA A 881 -19.79 46.50 3.82
CA ALA A 881 -19.46 46.16 5.20
C ALA A 881 -18.09 45.44 5.29
N ARG A 882 -17.88 44.37 4.51
CA ARG A 882 -16.61 43.62 4.48
C ARG A 882 -15.43 44.46 3.98
N MET A 883 -15.63 45.40 3.05
CA MET A 883 -14.57 46.36 2.67
C MET A 883 -14.22 47.34 3.81
N VAL A 884 -15.19 47.78 4.62
CA VAL A 884 -14.91 48.61 5.80
C VAL A 884 -14.14 47.80 6.85
N GLU A 885 -14.52 46.55 7.09
CA GLU A 885 -13.81 45.62 7.98
C GLU A 885 -12.36 45.39 7.52
N LEU A 886 -12.14 45.05 6.24
CA LEU A 886 -10.82 44.92 5.65
C LEU A 886 -10.00 46.21 5.79
N THR A 887 -10.62 47.38 5.60
CA THR A 887 -9.95 48.69 5.76
C THR A 887 -9.54 48.94 7.23
N CYS A 888 -10.37 48.53 8.20
CA CYS A 888 -10.02 48.61 9.62
C CYS A 888 -8.86 47.65 9.97
N LEU A 889 -8.91 46.41 9.48
CA LEU A 889 -7.85 45.41 9.64
C LEU A 889 -6.51 45.85 9.02
N MET A 890 -6.53 46.49 7.85
CA MET A 890 -5.33 46.98 7.16
C MET A 890 -4.74 48.28 7.76
N SER A 891 -5.57 49.13 8.37
CA SER A 891 -5.14 50.43 8.90
C SER A 891 -4.85 50.44 10.40
N GLY A 892 -5.28 49.41 11.14
CA GLY A 892 -5.18 49.35 12.60
C GLY A 892 -6.08 50.35 13.33
N TYR A 893 -6.97 51.04 12.61
CA TYR A 893 -7.83 52.08 13.14
C TYR A 893 -9.27 51.55 13.29
N GLN A 894 -9.79 51.53 14.51
CA GLN A 894 -11.21 51.22 14.73
C GLN A 894 -12.06 52.43 14.36
N ALA A 895 -12.68 52.41 13.17
CA ALA A 895 -13.79 53.29 12.87
C ALA A 895 -15.05 52.81 13.62
N PRO A 896 -15.94 53.70 14.10
CA PRO A 896 -17.20 53.28 14.67
C PRO A 896 -18.06 52.62 13.57
N LEU A 897 -18.24 51.30 13.68
CA LEU A 897 -19.15 50.52 12.84
C LEU A 897 -20.59 51.02 13.04
N ASN A 898 -21.05 51.84 12.10
CA ASN A 898 -22.47 52.15 11.95
C ASN A 898 -22.84 52.21 10.46
N PRO A 899 -22.72 51.08 9.72
CA PRO A 899 -23.38 50.98 8.43
C PRO A 899 -24.88 51.17 8.67
N LYS A 900 -25.47 52.14 7.98
CA LYS A 900 -26.93 52.25 7.92
C LYS A 900 -27.44 51.12 7.04
N ILE A 901 -27.66 49.97 7.66
CA ILE A 901 -28.35 48.82 7.07
C ILE A 901 -29.70 49.31 6.55
N GLY A 902 -29.98 49.11 5.26
CA GLY A 902 -31.32 49.34 4.72
C GLY A 902 -32.33 48.40 5.37
N PRO A 903 -33.65 48.67 5.33
CA PRO A 903 -34.61 47.64 5.70
C PRO A 903 -34.36 46.42 4.79
N PRO A 904 -34.08 45.22 5.34
CA PRO A 904 -33.65 44.10 4.52
C PRO A 904 -34.73 43.70 3.52
N ALA A 905 -34.35 43.03 2.43
CA ALA A 905 -35.28 42.53 1.42
C ALA A 905 -36.14 41.33 1.91
N THR A 906 -36.31 41.18 3.22
CA THR A 906 -37.09 40.14 3.90
C THR A 906 -38.54 40.04 3.43
N GLU A 907 -39.17 41.12 2.98
CA GLU A 907 -40.52 41.05 2.39
C GLU A 907 -40.50 40.31 1.04
N VAL A 908 -39.49 40.59 0.20
CA VAL A 908 -39.31 39.95 -1.11
C VAL A 908 -38.96 38.47 -0.92
N TYR A 909 -37.98 38.16 -0.07
CA TYR A 909 -37.65 36.77 0.24
C TYR A 909 -38.79 36.03 0.93
N GLY A 910 -39.52 36.67 1.85
CA GLY A 910 -40.66 36.09 2.54
C GLY A 910 -41.77 35.70 1.57
N ARG A 911 -42.02 36.53 0.56
CA ARG A 911 -42.98 36.25 -0.53
C ARG A 911 -42.57 35.02 -1.35
N TYR A 912 -41.30 34.91 -1.71
CA TYR A 912 -40.79 33.83 -2.57
C TYR A 912 -40.49 32.52 -1.83
N GLY A 913 -40.06 32.57 -0.58
CA GLY A 913 -39.86 31.38 0.25
C GLY A 913 -41.16 30.68 0.62
N ARG A 914 -42.29 31.41 0.70
CA ARG A 914 -43.63 30.80 0.76
C ARG A 914 -43.89 29.86 -0.42
N TYR A 915 -43.31 30.07 -1.61
CA TYR A 915 -43.46 29.09 -2.69
C TYR A 915 -42.82 27.73 -2.34
N PHE A 916 -41.66 27.70 -1.67
CA PHE A 916 -41.08 26.43 -1.20
C PHE A 916 -41.94 25.72 -0.14
N LEU A 917 -42.61 26.52 0.70
CA LEU A 917 -43.40 26.05 1.83
C LEU A 917 -44.85 25.69 1.46
N ASP A 918 -45.38 26.24 0.37
CA ASP A 918 -46.79 26.08 -0.04
C ASP A 918 -46.96 25.40 -1.42
N ASP A 919 -46.04 25.56 -2.38
CA ASP A 919 -46.22 25.16 -3.79
C ASP A 919 -44.91 24.64 -4.45
N ASN A 920 -44.75 23.32 -4.49
CA ASN A 920 -43.59 22.65 -5.12
C ASN A 920 -43.38 23.04 -6.59
N GLU A 921 -44.44 23.28 -7.36
CA GLU A 921 -44.30 23.55 -8.79
C GLU A 921 -43.71 24.94 -9.01
N ARG A 922 -44.20 25.94 -8.25
CA ARG A 922 -43.62 27.29 -8.22
C ARG A 922 -42.21 27.32 -7.63
N ALA A 923 -41.93 26.52 -6.59
CA ALA A 923 -40.60 26.42 -6.02
C ALA A 923 -39.55 25.94 -7.05
N HIS A 924 -39.88 24.91 -7.83
CA HIS A 924 -39.01 24.44 -8.92
C HIS A 924 -38.90 25.46 -10.06
N GLN A 925 -39.99 26.14 -10.44
CA GLN A 925 -39.95 27.24 -11.42
C GLN A 925 -39.08 28.42 -10.97
N LEU A 926 -38.99 28.69 -9.66
CA LEU A 926 -38.11 29.72 -9.10
C LEU A 926 -36.62 29.36 -9.19
N LEU A 927 -36.26 28.07 -9.21
CA LEU A 927 -34.89 27.59 -9.34
C LEU A 927 -34.44 27.28 -10.78
N ASP A 928 -35.36 27.22 -11.75
CA ASP A 928 -35.04 26.86 -13.13
C ASP A 928 -34.57 28.07 -13.97
N LEU A 929 -33.68 27.81 -14.93
CA LEU A 929 -33.15 28.81 -15.87
C LEU A 929 -33.71 28.51 -17.27
N PRO A 930 -34.77 29.22 -17.71
CA PRO A 930 -35.53 28.86 -18.89
C PRO A 930 -34.66 28.81 -20.15
N GLY A 931 -34.76 27.70 -20.90
CA GLY A 931 -33.99 27.46 -22.12
C GLY A 931 -32.53 26.99 -21.92
N ASN A 932 -31.98 27.01 -20.70
CA ASN A 932 -30.57 26.68 -20.44
C ASN A 932 -30.31 25.26 -19.91
N GLY A 933 -31.33 24.50 -19.51
CA GLY A 933 -31.17 23.14 -18.94
C GLY A 933 -30.40 22.16 -19.86
N ALA A 934 -30.63 22.21 -21.17
CA ALA A 934 -29.88 21.40 -22.14
C ALA A 934 -28.39 21.78 -22.23
N ARG A 935 -28.04 23.06 -21.97
CA ARG A 935 -26.67 23.57 -21.96
C ARG A 935 -25.97 23.19 -20.65
N MET A 936 -26.66 23.30 -19.51
CA MET A 936 -26.22 22.78 -18.20
C MET A 936 -25.90 21.27 -18.25
N ALA A 937 -26.70 20.48 -18.96
CA ALA A 937 -26.46 19.05 -19.13
C ALA A 937 -25.15 18.72 -19.89
N GLN A 938 -24.65 19.63 -20.73
CA GLN A 938 -23.46 19.45 -21.56
C GLN A 938 -22.15 19.87 -20.87
N LEU A 939 -22.21 20.46 -19.67
CA LEU A 939 -21.07 20.96 -18.88
C LEU A 939 -20.21 19.84 -18.25
N SER A 940 -19.57 19.00 -19.08
CA SER A 940 -18.70 17.92 -18.60
C SER A 940 -17.43 18.41 -17.90
N VAL A 941 -16.94 19.61 -18.23
CA VAL A 941 -15.74 20.23 -17.64
C VAL A 941 -16.00 20.77 -16.23
N LEU A 942 -17.20 21.32 -15.97
CA LEU A 942 -17.63 21.84 -14.67
C LEU A 942 -18.61 20.88 -13.99
N ARG A 943 -18.28 19.58 -14.04
CA ARG A 943 -19.18 18.52 -13.58
C ARG A 943 -19.38 18.57 -12.07
N ALA A 944 -18.33 18.87 -11.29
CA ALA A 944 -18.38 18.87 -9.84
C ALA A 944 -19.26 20.02 -9.31
N GLU A 945 -19.02 21.23 -9.83
CA GLU A 945 -19.74 22.47 -9.52
C GLU A 945 -21.23 22.35 -9.88
N ARG A 946 -21.55 21.65 -10.97
CA ARG A 946 -22.91 21.32 -11.36
C ARG A 946 -23.57 20.29 -10.43
N GLU A 947 -22.84 19.26 -10.02
CA GLU A 947 -23.34 18.24 -9.09
C GLU A 947 -23.54 18.82 -7.67
N GLU A 948 -22.73 19.78 -7.26
CA GLU A 948 -22.85 20.54 -6.01
C GLU A 948 -24.09 21.44 -5.97
N LEU A 949 -24.37 22.20 -7.04
CA LEU A 949 -25.61 22.98 -7.16
C LEU A 949 -26.86 22.07 -7.16
N ALA A 950 -26.80 20.92 -7.85
CA ALA A 950 -27.88 19.95 -7.87
C ALA A 950 -28.08 19.22 -6.53
N GLU A 951 -27.03 19.06 -5.72
CA GLU A 951 -27.16 18.58 -4.34
C GLU A 951 -27.80 19.64 -3.45
N SER A 952 -27.31 20.87 -3.49
CA SER A 952 -27.81 21.96 -2.65
C SER A 952 -29.28 22.30 -2.94
N GLU A 953 -29.70 22.23 -4.21
CA GLU A 953 -31.11 22.28 -4.63
C GLU A 953 -31.94 21.13 -4.03
N ARG A 954 -31.47 19.87 -4.14
CA ARG A 954 -32.14 18.71 -3.52
C ARG A 954 -32.25 18.86 -2.00
N ARG A 955 -31.21 19.36 -1.35
CA ARG A 955 -31.18 19.63 0.09
C ARG A 955 -32.21 20.69 0.51
N LEU A 956 -32.28 21.83 -0.19
CA LEU A 956 -33.26 22.88 0.09
C LEU A 956 -34.70 22.37 -0.10
N CYS A 957 -34.98 21.66 -1.20
CA CYS A 957 -36.28 21.04 -1.44
C CYS A 957 -36.63 19.96 -0.38
N SER A 958 -35.65 19.19 0.09
CA SER A 958 -35.84 18.19 1.16
C SER A 958 -36.13 18.83 2.52
N LEU A 959 -35.49 19.97 2.84
CA LEU A 959 -35.79 20.75 4.05
C LEU A 959 -37.22 21.31 4.01
N ALA A 960 -37.64 21.87 2.87
CA ALA A 960 -39.00 22.37 2.66
C ALA A 960 -40.06 21.24 2.67
N ALA A 961 -39.72 20.03 2.19
CA ALA A 961 -40.58 18.85 2.34
C ALA A 961 -40.72 18.43 3.81
N SER A 962 -39.59 18.29 4.52
CA SER A 962 -39.57 17.94 5.95
C SER A 962 -40.32 18.95 6.83
N TRP A 963 -40.34 20.23 6.44
CA TRP A 963 -41.12 21.26 7.11
C TRP A 963 -42.63 21.05 6.95
N ARG A 964 -43.10 20.81 5.72
CA ARG A 964 -44.53 20.59 5.41
C ARG A 964 -45.09 19.30 5.98
N GLU A 965 -44.26 18.27 6.13
CA GLU A 965 -44.66 16.98 6.69
C GLU A 965 -44.77 17.01 8.23
N ALA A 966 -44.29 18.06 8.90
CA ALA A 966 -44.26 18.14 10.34
C ALA A 966 -45.56 18.72 10.95
N PRO A 967 -46.02 18.18 12.10
CA PRO A 967 -47.25 18.66 12.76
C PRO A 967 -47.00 19.96 13.55
N ARG A 968 -46.91 21.10 12.86
CA ARG A 968 -46.70 22.44 13.45
C ARG A 968 -47.55 23.55 12.79
N GLN A 969 -47.47 24.75 13.39
CA GLN A 969 -48.09 25.98 12.91
C GLN A 969 -47.49 26.45 11.57
N PRO A 970 -48.20 27.30 10.79
CA PRO A 970 -47.64 27.90 9.57
C PRO A 970 -46.30 28.61 9.84
N ALA A 971 -45.42 28.63 8.84
CA ALA A 971 -44.14 29.31 8.95
C ALA A 971 -44.33 30.80 9.22
N ASP A 972 -43.51 31.34 10.12
CA ASP A 972 -43.39 32.78 10.32
C ASP A 972 -42.71 33.45 9.12
N GLU A 973 -42.68 34.78 9.13
CA GLU A 973 -42.13 35.57 8.04
C GLU A 973 -40.60 35.46 7.95
N GLU A 974 -39.92 35.15 9.06
CA GLU A 974 -38.48 34.98 9.15
C GLU A 974 -38.02 33.64 8.53
N MET A 975 -38.67 32.53 8.87
CA MET A 975 -38.46 31.23 8.25
C MET A 975 -38.81 31.28 6.75
N SER A 976 -39.92 31.94 6.40
CA SER A 976 -40.30 32.18 5.00
C SER A 976 -39.19 32.96 4.27
N ALA A 977 -38.68 34.06 4.84
CA ALA A 977 -37.60 34.84 4.23
C ALA A 977 -36.31 34.02 4.09
N SER A 978 -35.96 33.18 5.07
CA SER A 978 -34.79 32.31 5.00
C SER A 978 -34.83 31.38 3.78
N PHE A 979 -35.98 30.72 3.51
CA PHE A 979 -36.13 29.85 2.33
C PHE A 979 -36.02 30.64 1.00
N GLY A 980 -36.57 31.87 0.94
CA GLY A 980 -36.47 32.72 -0.24
C GLY A 980 -35.04 33.20 -0.53
N TRP A 981 -34.28 33.54 0.52
CA TRP A 981 -32.89 33.97 0.40
C TRP A 981 -31.97 32.83 -0.10
N GLN A 982 -32.12 31.62 0.46
CA GLN A 982 -31.37 30.44 -0.01
C GLN A 982 -31.73 30.07 -1.47
N ALA A 983 -32.99 30.22 -1.88
CA ALA A 983 -33.38 30.05 -3.28
C ALA A 983 -32.69 31.07 -4.21
N ALA A 984 -32.52 32.33 -3.76
CA ALA A 984 -31.80 33.35 -4.51
C ALA A 984 -30.31 32.99 -4.69
N LEU A 985 -29.63 32.56 -3.61
CA LEU A 985 -28.22 32.15 -3.65
C LEU A 985 -27.97 30.97 -4.61
N LEU A 986 -28.84 29.95 -4.58
CA LEU A 986 -28.76 28.80 -5.49
C LEU A 986 -29.03 29.19 -6.95
N ARG A 987 -30.03 30.03 -7.21
CA ARG A 987 -30.34 30.53 -8.56
C ARG A 987 -29.16 31.34 -9.12
N ALA A 988 -28.58 32.22 -8.31
CA ALA A 988 -27.41 33.01 -8.68
C ALA A 988 -26.19 32.11 -8.96
N GLY A 989 -25.95 31.07 -8.13
CA GLY A 989 -24.91 30.07 -8.38
C GLY A 989 -25.08 29.33 -9.73
N LYS A 990 -26.31 28.96 -10.11
CA LYS A 990 -26.59 28.39 -11.44
C LYS A 990 -26.28 29.37 -12.59
N GLN A 991 -26.56 30.66 -12.42
CA GLN A 991 -26.19 31.69 -13.42
C GLN A 991 -24.66 31.87 -13.50
N LEU A 992 -23.97 31.87 -12.35
CA LEU A 992 -22.50 31.97 -12.27
C LEU A 992 -21.79 30.79 -12.98
N LEU A 993 -22.33 29.57 -12.84
CA LEU A 993 -21.85 28.39 -13.56
C LEU A 993 -21.93 28.55 -15.09
N LEU A 994 -23.06 29.07 -15.60
CA LEU A 994 -23.24 29.33 -17.04
C LEU A 994 -22.32 30.44 -17.56
N GLN A 995 -22.11 31.50 -16.77
CA GLN A 995 -21.21 32.59 -17.15
C GLN A 995 -19.74 32.14 -17.12
N THR A 996 -19.35 31.34 -16.12
CA THR A 996 -18.03 30.70 -16.03
C THR A 996 -17.78 29.81 -17.24
N PHE A 997 -18.75 28.98 -17.63
CA PHE A 997 -18.67 28.19 -18.86
C PHE A 997 -18.59 29.05 -20.12
N THR A 998 -19.34 30.15 -20.20
CA THR A 998 -19.29 31.06 -21.34
C THR A 998 -17.94 31.78 -21.45
N ARG A 999 -17.24 32.02 -20.33
CA ARG A 999 -15.86 32.53 -20.30
C ARG A 999 -14.85 31.45 -20.74
N LEU A 1000 -15.02 30.20 -20.27
CA LEU A 1000 -14.28 29.02 -20.73
C LEU A 1000 -14.38 28.81 -22.25
N GLU A 1001 -15.59 28.81 -22.82
CA GLU A 1001 -15.82 28.69 -24.28
C GLU A 1001 -15.11 29.79 -25.09
N LYS A 1002 -14.88 30.96 -24.49
CA LYS A 1002 -14.22 32.13 -25.12
C LYS A 1002 -12.72 32.22 -24.83
N GLY A 1003 -12.18 31.42 -23.92
CA GLY A 1003 -10.77 31.42 -23.54
C GLY A 1003 -10.32 32.59 -22.66
N ASN A 1004 -11.24 33.31 -22.00
CA ASN A 1004 -10.92 34.49 -21.18
C ASN A 1004 -10.96 34.14 -19.68
N ASP A 1005 -9.84 34.33 -18.97
CA ASP A 1005 -9.72 34.27 -17.49
C ASP A 1005 -10.41 33.07 -16.82
N ALA A 1006 -10.39 31.93 -17.52
CA ALA A 1006 -11.21 30.77 -17.20
C ALA A 1006 -10.86 30.12 -15.86
N GLU A 1007 -9.57 30.06 -15.51
CA GLU A 1007 -9.08 29.45 -14.27
C GLU A 1007 -9.52 30.25 -13.04
N LEU A 1008 -9.39 31.59 -13.10
CA LEU A 1008 -9.88 32.50 -12.05
C LEU A 1008 -11.40 32.40 -11.89
N ALA A 1009 -12.15 32.38 -13.00
CA ALA A 1009 -13.61 32.26 -12.98
C ALA A 1009 -14.08 30.95 -12.31
N ILE A 1010 -13.41 29.82 -12.55
CA ILE A 1010 -13.69 28.53 -11.89
C ILE A 1010 -13.44 28.63 -10.38
N LEU A 1011 -12.34 29.26 -9.97
CA LEU A 1011 -11.97 29.35 -8.56
C LEU A 1011 -12.91 30.27 -7.78
N LEU A 1012 -13.29 31.41 -8.36
CA LEU A 1012 -14.29 32.32 -7.76
C LEU A 1012 -15.69 31.68 -7.71
N LEU A 1013 -16.06 30.88 -8.71
CA LEU A 1013 -17.27 30.05 -8.66
C LEU A 1013 -17.24 29.05 -7.50
N ARG A 1014 -16.12 28.35 -7.27
CA ARG A 1014 -15.98 27.40 -6.15
C ARG A 1014 -16.07 28.07 -4.77
N VAL A 1015 -15.41 29.22 -4.60
CA VAL A 1015 -15.52 30.02 -3.36
C VAL A 1015 -16.97 30.43 -3.11
N TRP A 1016 -17.72 30.82 -4.15
CA TRP A 1016 -19.14 31.13 -4.04
C TRP A 1016 -19.99 29.92 -3.64
N LEU A 1017 -19.73 28.74 -4.23
CA LEU A 1017 -20.50 27.53 -3.92
C LEU A 1017 -20.27 27.02 -2.49
N ASP A 1018 -19.02 27.04 -2.00
CA ASP A 1018 -18.68 26.66 -0.62
C ASP A 1018 -19.34 27.61 0.42
N HIS A 1019 -19.38 28.92 0.11
CA HIS A 1019 -20.09 29.91 0.91
C HIS A 1019 -21.61 29.65 0.94
N ALA A 1020 -22.24 29.45 -0.21
CA ALA A 1020 -23.67 29.15 -0.30
C ALA A 1020 -24.05 27.82 0.39
N ALA A 1021 -23.20 26.79 0.26
CA ALA A 1021 -23.39 25.50 0.94
C ALA A 1021 -23.30 25.63 2.47
N THR A 1022 -22.39 26.48 2.98
CA THR A 1022 -22.24 26.77 4.41
C THR A 1022 -23.49 27.45 4.98
N LEU A 1023 -24.02 28.47 4.30
CA LEU A 1023 -25.27 29.13 4.72
C LEU A 1023 -26.49 28.18 4.69
N LEU A 1024 -26.51 27.21 3.76
CA LEU A 1024 -27.54 26.17 3.70
C LEU A 1024 -27.40 25.13 4.84
N ASP A 1025 -26.18 24.83 5.31
CA ASP A 1025 -25.95 24.02 6.52
C ASP A 1025 -26.52 24.73 7.78
N GLU A 1026 -26.30 26.04 7.90
CA GLU A 1026 -26.81 26.86 9.01
C GLU A 1026 -28.34 26.93 9.01
N GLN A 1027 -28.96 27.18 7.85
CA GLN A 1027 -30.42 27.09 7.71
C GLN A 1027 -30.95 25.69 8.08
N ALA A 1028 -30.29 24.62 7.61
CA ALA A 1028 -30.69 23.25 7.93
C ALA A 1028 -30.70 22.98 9.44
N LEU A 1029 -29.78 23.61 10.20
CA LEU A 1029 -29.75 23.56 11.66
C LEU A 1029 -30.97 24.27 12.28
N LEU A 1030 -31.25 25.51 11.86
CA LEU A 1030 -32.39 26.31 12.34
C LEU A 1030 -33.74 25.64 12.08
N VAL A 1031 -33.92 25.09 10.87
CA VAL A 1031 -35.08 24.29 10.48
C VAL A 1031 -35.22 23.06 11.38
N ARG A 1032 -34.14 22.29 11.61
CA ARG A 1032 -34.19 21.09 12.47
C ARG A 1032 -34.48 21.41 13.93
N GLN A 1033 -33.95 22.51 14.47
CA GLN A 1033 -34.29 23.00 15.80
C GLN A 1033 -35.81 23.24 15.91
N HIS A 1034 -36.38 23.96 14.93
CA HIS A 1034 -37.80 24.23 14.81
C HIS A 1034 -38.69 23.01 14.53
N LEU A 1035 -38.13 21.85 14.18
CA LEU A 1035 -38.88 20.60 14.01
C LEU A 1035 -38.82 19.71 15.26
N SER A 1036 -37.75 19.78 16.06
CA SER A 1036 -37.56 18.96 17.26
C SER A 1036 -38.57 19.25 18.38
N SER A 1037 -39.33 18.23 18.83
CA SER A 1037 -40.47 18.37 19.75
C SER A 1037 -40.09 18.43 21.25
N ILE A 1038 -38.82 18.63 21.57
CA ILE A 1038 -38.37 18.78 22.96
C ILE A 1038 -38.78 20.18 23.41
N ALA A 1039 -39.83 20.26 24.23
CA ALA A 1039 -40.31 21.50 24.79
C ALA A 1039 -39.19 22.26 25.52
N CYS A 1040 -38.87 23.45 25.03
CA CYS A 1040 -38.13 24.43 25.81
C CYS A 1040 -38.98 24.71 27.06
N ARG A 1041 -38.45 24.45 28.26
CA ARG A 1041 -39.13 24.85 29.50
C ARG A 1041 -38.85 26.33 29.73
N ASP A 1042 -39.93 27.08 29.92
CA ASP A 1042 -39.90 28.53 30.12
C ASP A 1042 -38.97 28.98 31.26
N GLU A 1043 -38.36 30.13 31.02
CA GLU A 1043 -37.89 31.15 31.97
C GLU A 1043 -37.68 30.73 33.45
N ARG A 1044 -36.41 30.57 33.83
CA ARG A 1044 -35.91 30.95 35.18
C ARG A 1044 -34.39 31.04 35.21
N PRO A 1045 -33.78 32.18 35.57
CA PRO A 1045 -32.39 32.23 35.98
C PRO A 1045 -32.25 31.66 37.40
N LEU A 1046 -31.25 30.80 37.62
CA LEU A 1046 -30.85 30.35 38.95
C LEU A 1046 -29.93 31.40 39.58
N VAL A 1047 -30.36 31.97 40.71
CA VAL A 1047 -29.55 32.77 41.63
C VAL A 1047 -29.81 32.21 43.03
N GLU A 1048 -28.76 32.01 43.83
CA GLU A 1048 -28.93 31.47 45.19
C GLU A 1048 -29.50 32.51 46.17
N PRO A 1049 -30.24 32.08 47.22
CA PRO A 1049 -31.01 33.02 48.05
C PRO A 1049 -30.18 33.90 48.99
N ASP A 1050 -28.98 33.44 49.37
CA ASP A 1050 -28.16 34.05 50.43
C ASP A 1050 -26.93 34.82 49.90
N SER A 1051 -26.69 34.81 48.59
CA SER A 1051 -25.70 35.70 47.97
C SER A 1051 -26.24 37.13 48.01
N GLY A 1052 -25.79 37.91 49.00
CA GLY A 1052 -26.14 39.33 49.17
C GLY A 1052 -25.86 40.18 47.94
N ALA A 1053 -26.37 41.42 47.93
CA ALA A 1053 -26.35 42.30 46.75
C ALA A 1053 -24.96 42.32 46.06
N PRO A 1054 -24.90 42.04 44.74
CA PRO A 1054 -23.63 41.85 44.05
C PRO A 1054 -22.78 43.10 44.13
N LEU A 1055 -21.49 42.93 44.48
CA LEU A 1055 -20.48 43.99 44.53
C LEU A 1055 -20.43 44.70 43.17
N ARG A 1056 -20.57 46.03 43.14
CA ARG A 1056 -20.77 46.78 41.89
C ARG A 1056 -19.55 47.58 41.46
N THR A 1057 -18.56 47.73 42.33
CA THR A 1057 -17.38 48.55 42.07
C THR A 1057 -16.09 47.88 42.54
N GLN A 1058 -14.98 48.18 41.88
CA GLN A 1058 -13.67 47.64 42.24
C GLN A 1058 -13.22 48.07 43.66
N ALA A 1059 -13.63 49.25 44.13
CA ALA A 1059 -13.34 49.70 45.49
C ALA A 1059 -14.05 48.85 46.55
N GLU A 1060 -15.30 48.44 46.32
CA GLU A 1060 -16.02 47.49 47.19
C GLU A 1060 -15.36 46.10 47.18
N TYR A 1061 -14.87 45.65 46.02
CA TYR A 1061 -14.14 44.38 45.90
C TYR A 1061 -12.80 44.39 46.65
N LEU A 1062 -12.02 45.48 46.54
CA LEU A 1062 -10.73 45.63 47.23
C LEU A 1062 -10.86 45.92 48.74
N ALA A 1063 -11.99 46.48 49.18
CA ALA A 1063 -12.31 46.65 50.59
C ALA A 1063 -12.95 45.42 51.25
N ALA A 1064 -13.36 44.42 50.45
CA ALA A 1064 -13.90 43.17 50.98
C ALA A 1064 -12.79 42.38 51.72
N PRO A 1065 -13.05 41.85 52.92
CA PRO A 1065 -12.05 41.10 53.66
C PRO A 1065 -11.69 39.82 52.91
N ALA A 1066 -10.44 39.74 52.43
CA ALA A 1066 -9.93 38.55 51.75
C ALA A 1066 -9.94 37.34 52.71
N PRO A 1067 -10.72 36.27 52.44
CA PRO A 1067 -10.96 35.23 53.43
C PRO A 1067 -9.79 34.25 53.65
N TYR A 1068 -8.70 34.34 52.87
CA TYR A 1068 -7.56 33.43 52.94
C TYR A 1068 -6.23 34.16 52.84
N LEU A 1069 -5.27 33.77 53.68
CA LEU A 1069 -3.87 34.17 53.56
C LEU A 1069 -3.13 33.13 52.69
N CYS A 1070 -2.10 33.59 51.97
CA CYS A 1070 -1.37 32.76 51.03
C CYS A 1070 -0.54 31.67 51.75
N GLY A 1071 -1.12 30.47 51.87
CA GLY A 1071 -0.48 29.30 52.49
C GLY A 1071 -1.42 28.12 52.78
N ASP A 1072 -2.73 28.36 52.94
CA ASP A 1072 -3.67 27.37 53.49
C ASP A 1072 -3.99 26.18 52.55
N PHE A 1073 -3.63 26.24 51.27
CA PHE A 1073 -4.01 25.29 50.22
C PHE A 1073 -3.37 23.88 50.34
N LEU A 1074 -2.50 23.65 51.32
CA LEU A 1074 -1.74 22.40 51.49
C LEU A 1074 -2.17 21.55 52.69
N LEU A 1075 -3.18 21.97 53.47
CA LEU A 1075 -3.53 21.33 54.74
C LEU A 1075 -5.01 20.94 54.91
N ALA A 1076 -5.90 21.29 53.98
CA ALA A 1076 -7.30 20.86 53.98
C ALA A 1076 -7.82 20.58 52.56
N PRO A 1077 -8.71 19.59 52.38
CA PRO A 1077 -9.35 19.33 51.09
C PRO A 1077 -10.28 20.49 50.71
N LEU A 1078 -10.23 20.86 49.43
CA LEU A 1078 -10.94 22.01 48.87
C LEU A 1078 -12.45 21.73 48.72
N ASP A 1079 -13.30 22.53 49.38
CA ASP A 1079 -14.74 22.48 49.14
C ASP A 1079 -15.09 23.23 47.84
N LEU A 1080 -15.52 22.47 46.84
CA LEU A 1080 -15.89 22.97 45.51
C LEU A 1080 -17.33 23.51 45.44
N LEU A 1081 -18.11 23.39 46.52
CA LEU A 1081 -19.52 23.82 46.56
C LEU A 1081 -19.72 25.27 47.01
N GLN A 1082 -18.67 25.99 47.43
CA GLN A 1082 -18.79 27.43 47.74
C GLN A 1082 -18.62 28.32 46.50
N PRO A 1083 -19.57 29.22 46.19
CA PRO A 1083 -19.48 30.11 45.03
C PRO A 1083 -18.39 31.17 45.21
N ARG A 1084 -17.59 31.38 44.15
CA ARG A 1084 -16.56 32.43 44.08
C ARG A 1084 -16.99 33.52 43.11
N LEU A 1085 -16.95 34.78 43.56
CA LEU A 1085 -17.16 35.96 42.72
C LEU A 1085 -15.82 36.60 42.35
N VAL A 1086 -15.59 36.82 41.05
CA VAL A 1086 -14.52 37.68 40.54
C VAL A 1086 -15.12 38.54 39.42
N PRO A 1087 -15.07 39.88 39.52
CA PRO A 1087 -15.54 40.77 38.45
C PRO A 1087 -14.46 40.95 37.38
N GLU A 1088 -14.85 40.96 36.11
CA GLU A 1088 -13.94 41.26 35.00
C GLU A 1088 -13.55 42.76 35.00
N MET A 1089 -12.29 43.05 34.67
CA MET A 1089 -11.86 44.38 34.26
C MET A 1089 -10.92 44.31 33.05
N ILE A 1090 -11.03 45.31 32.18
CA ILE A 1090 -10.20 45.51 31.00
C ILE A 1090 -8.96 46.33 31.38
N GLY A 1091 -7.79 45.94 30.88
CA GLY A 1091 -6.55 46.71 30.98
C GLY A 1091 -6.14 47.31 29.63
N GLU A 1092 -5.78 48.59 29.61
CA GLU A 1092 -5.24 49.26 28.43
C GLU A 1092 -3.75 48.96 28.22
N ASN A 1093 -3.31 49.08 26.94
CA ASN A 1093 -1.93 49.19 26.47
C ASN A 1093 -0.97 48.00 26.67
N GLU A 1094 -0.68 47.29 25.57
CA GLU A 1094 0.71 47.03 25.18
C GLU A 1094 0.86 46.85 23.65
N VAL A 1095 1.85 47.53 23.06
CA VAL A 1095 2.13 47.53 21.61
C VAL A 1095 3.52 46.95 21.36
N ALA A 1096 3.66 45.99 20.44
CA ALA A 1096 4.98 45.51 20.00
C ALA A 1096 5.02 45.05 18.52
N VAL A 1097 5.43 45.98 17.65
CA VAL A 1097 6.32 45.84 16.47
C VAL A 1097 6.11 44.68 15.48
N ALA A 1098 5.77 45.04 14.25
CA ALA A 1098 5.72 44.16 13.08
C ALA A 1098 7.11 43.65 12.61
N GLY A 1099 7.19 42.38 12.19
CA GLY A 1099 8.42 41.76 11.72
C GLY A 1099 8.87 42.16 10.30
N PRO A 1100 10.09 41.77 9.86
CA PRO A 1100 10.65 42.16 8.56
C PRO A 1100 9.77 41.90 7.32
N PRO A 1101 9.00 40.79 7.21
CA PRO A 1101 8.09 40.57 6.08
C PRO A 1101 6.92 41.55 6.05
N ALA A 1102 6.35 41.88 7.23
CA ALA A 1102 5.27 42.85 7.34
C ALA A 1102 5.76 44.28 7.04
N ALA A 1103 7.01 44.61 7.38
CA ALA A 1103 7.65 45.85 6.95
C ALA A 1103 7.91 45.92 5.44
N ALA A 1104 8.09 44.78 4.76
CA ALA A 1104 8.18 44.73 3.30
C ALA A 1104 6.82 44.91 2.62
N LEU A 1105 5.76 44.27 3.15
CA LEU A 1105 4.38 44.49 2.74
C LEU A 1105 3.92 45.94 2.97
N LEU A 1106 4.22 46.53 4.13
CA LEU A 1106 3.93 47.94 4.42
C LEU A 1106 4.64 48.88 3.45
N ARG A 1107 5.91 48.64 3.11
CA ARG A 1107 6.62 49.44 2.09
C ARG A 1107 6.05 49.24 0.69
N LEU A 1108 5.63 48.03 0.33
CA LEU A 1108 4.96 47.77 -0.94
C LEU A 1108 3.62 48.54 -1.00
N PHE A 1109 2.85 48.54 0.09
CA PHE A 1109 1.62 49.31 0.20
C PHE A 1109 1.86 50.83 0.25
N GLU A 1110 2.93 51.32 0.88
CA GLU A 1110 3.31 52.74 0.83
C GLU A 1110 3.74 53.16 -0.59
N ASP A 1111 4.58 52.37 -1.29
CA ASP A 1111 4.96 52.63 -2.69
C ASP A 1111 3.76 52.59 -3.65
N ILE A 1112 2.80 51.68 -3.43
CA ILE A 1112 1.55 51.61 -4.21
C ILE A 1112 0.65 52.80 -3.85
N LYS A 1113 0.48 53.13 -2.58
CA LYS A 1113 -0.28 54.29 -2.12
C LYS A 1113 0.31 55.60 -2.67
N ASP A 1114 1.62 55.79 -2.68
CA ASP A 1114 2.25 56.99 -3.24
C ASP A 1114 2.21 57.01 -4.77
N LYS A 1115 2.27 55.86 -5.46
CA LYS A 1115 2.05 55.78 -6.91
C LYS A 1115 0.62 56.17 -7.33
N TYR A 1116 -0.39 55.72 -6.58
CA TYR A 1116 -1.80 55.81 -6.99
C TYR A 1116 -2.60 56.93 -6.28
N SER A 1117 -2.10 57.48 -5.16
CA SER A 1117 -2.75 58.58 -4.41
C SER A 1117 -3.02 59.85 -5.20
N ARG A 1118 -2.41 60.03 -6.37
CA ARG A 1118 -2.61 61.24 -7.16
C ARG A 1118 -3.92 61.26 -7.94
N HIS A 1119 -4.47 60.13 -8.41
CA HIS A 1119 -5.70 60.13 -9.23
C HIS A 1119 -6.67 58.96 -8.95
N LYS A 1120 -7.85 59.32 -8.39
CA LYS A 1120 -9.16 58.60 -8.40
C LYS A 1120 -9.40 57.49 -7.36
N THR A 1121 -10.50 56.74 -7.55
CA THR A 1121 -11.59 56.48 -6.59
C THR A 1121 -11.51 55.12 -5.88
N SER A 1122 -12.37 54.87 -4.88
CA SER A 1122 -12.46 53.59 -4.15
C SER A 1122 -12.65 52.33 -5.03
N VAL A 1123 -13.13 52.50 -6.26
CA VAL A 1123 -13.21 51.43 -7.28
C VAL A 1123 -11.83 50.94 -7.72
N ASP A 1124 -10.80 51.80 -7.69
CA ASP A 1124 -9.44 51.47 -8.15
C ASP A 1124 -8.66 50.64 -7.10
N MET A 1125 -9.04 50.69 -5.81
CA MET A 1125 -8.54 49.78 -4.76
C MET A 1125 -8.95 48.32 -5.00
N LEU A 1126 -10.12 48.06 -5.58
CA LEU A 1126 -10.55 46.71 -5.95
C LEU A 1126 -9.66 46.10 -7.05
N TYR A 1127 -9.09 46.92 -7.95
CA TYR A 1127 -8.15 46.45 -8.97
C TYR A 1127 -6.82 45.97 -8.35
N VAL A 1128 -6.41 46.55 -7.22
CA VAL A 1128 -5.25 46.09 -6.43
C VAL A 1128 -5.59 44.78 -5.70
N VAL A 1129 -6.78 44.65 -5.14
CA VAL A 1129 -7.29 43.39 -4.56
C VAL A 1129 -7.35 42.28 -5.61
N GLU A 1130 -7.86 42.57 -6.81
CA GLU A 1130 -7.94 41.62 -7.92
C GLU A 1130 -6.54 41.19 -8.37
N ALA A 1131 -5.60 42.12 -8.55
CA ALA A 1131 -4.21 41.82 -8.89
C ALA A 1131 -3.48 41.00 -7.80
N MET A 1132 -3.65 41.33 -6.52
CA MET A 1132 -3.10 40.56 -5.39
C MET A 1132 -3.75 39.19 -5.24
N THR A 1133 -5.03 39.06 -5.58
CA THR A 1133 -5.75 37.78 -5.58
C THR A 1133 -5.30 36.91 -6.74
N VAL A 1134 -5.09 37.48 -7.94
CA VAL A 1134 -4.46 36.77 -9.08
C VAL A 1134 -3.03 36.34 -8.75
N GLU A 1135 -2.23 37.15 -8.04
CA GLU A 1135 -0.89 36.73 -7.60
C GLU A 1135 -0.95 35.64 -6.51
N THR A 1136 -1.88 35.75 -5.56
CA THR A 1136 -2.03 34.77 -4.46
C THR A 1136 -2.57 33.43 -4.97
N ILE A 1137 -3.62 33.46 -5.79
CA ILE A 1137 -4.21 32.28 -6.44
C ILE A 1137 -3.23 31.70 -7.47
N GLY A 1138 -2.53 32.55 -8.23
CA GLY A 1138 -1.52 32.12 -9.20
C GLY A 1138 -0.32 31.44 -8.55
N ARG A 1139 0.07 31.83 -7.33
CA ARG A 1139 1.04 31.08 -6.52
C ARG A 1139 0.44 29.78 -5.97
N TYR A 1140 -0.80 29.80 -5.49
CA TYR A 1140 -1.55 28.60 -5.07
C TYR A 1140 -1.82 27.56 -6.17
N ALA A 1141 -1.64 27.93 -7.45
CA ALA A 1141 -1.74 27.04 -8.61
C ALA A 1141 -0.36 26.65 -9.19
N ALA A 1142 0.73 27.21 -8.67
CA ALA A 1142 2.10 26.97 -9.12
C ALA A 1142 2.97 26.21 -8.11
N ASP A 1143 2.62 26.28 -6.82
CA ASP A 1143 3.14 25.42 -5.72
C ASP A 1143 2.26 24.17 -5.51
#